data_AF-A0A943BC21-F1
#
_entry.id   AF-A0A943BC21-F1
#
_cell.length_a   1.000
_cell.length_b   1.000
_cell.length_c   1.000
_cell.angle_alpha   90.00
_cell.angle_beta   90.00
_cell.angle_gamma   90.00
#
_symmetry.space_group_name_H-M   'P 1'
#
loop_
_entity.id
_entity.type
_entity.pdbx_description
1 polymer ?
#
loop_
_entity_poly.entity_id
_entity_poly.type
_entity_poly.pdbx_seq_one_letter_code
_entity_poly.pdbx_strand_id
1 'polypeptide(L)'
;MLKQYEKFLIQQNEVYTLYKNYTNDIMQALKEKIDENSKLKEKININEKEIDSLKNQIIIKDKEIDNQYKKIQELEQKIQEIKKESIIEIEEYEEDIFDKIESAYLRNDKELVNELLKELGQVYDLNIGLNKIVPLLYIGFFAERLEEVIYLNEEIWNYYIDNNNEEAYLLKLLQKELNSDEIRKETVQNYMSKNNHLFLYLDEELKDKILSDIKSLTYKSFLEVYPDNLIEKNDKCENIKAWIKMEYMKYWYLVSGKYSSLNGRFYMPNDSSIFQMCNIEKLNVYDDAKEETRDRIKNKISRIEESFKDISLKKIKKSKDKLYSFNEKEEVLDFLTNYKLSDDLIDEKQVNSLLFISSFYGILTDVLRLSPYLKECTNVEKDIIKLLRLIYSEKKVKTNEMISLPVKKIILHKRAVLNELDDVIRDKVITIINDMYNDYSDYVVMYNKGINKCHNDNFEVKNREIFIKVKKDNKVKYICTSVNTCIKCNLPYINNKRAKKLSNYLNEYSFDIKELQINIEESNDESKEEITSERIKEYENIISSFRVSKHLESLRYLNVLLDNKKVIEKLNKIQITTLLFITYYLRGRNYVPNDLLRKVNFTDTDYEKNIYEKLINLHEFKNYLDIYKNHLKLIDDRVKDKIIRELEQSSLRINEQNKKVNTNDLGNNLNEESELRKLGYSSSLSRAERWNILRNKAIPKLGKFKVESHIRWLIKMNINRANRSNAVREWEYDLEKLSKIK
;
A
#
# COMPACT_ATOMS: atom_id res chain seq x y z
N MET A 1 -76.36 -70.35 52.60
CA MET A 1 -76.86 -69.43 51.55
C MET A 1 -77.05 -68.01 52.08
N LEU A 2 -77.80 -67.75 53.15
CA LEU A 2 -77.95 -66.40 53.74
C LEU A 2 -76.61 -65.72 54.16
N LYS A 3 -75.69 -66.44 54.82
CA LYS A 3 -74.37 -65.89 55.18
C LYS A 3 -73.43 -65.59 54.00
N GLN A 4 -73.64 -66.22 52.83
CA GLN A 4 -72.86 -65.92 51.61
C GLN A 4 -73.44 -64.70 50.87
N TYR A 5 -74.76 -64.52 50.92
CA TYR A 5 -75.45 -63.37 50.33
C TYR A 5 -75.14 -62.06 51.07
N GLU A 6 -75.10 -62.08 52.41
CA GLU A 6 -74.67 -60.91 53.21
C GLU A 6 -73.21 -60.54 52.94
N LYS A 7 -72.33 -61.54 52.79
CA LYS A 7 -70.91 -61.30 52.48
C LYS A 7 -70.74 -60.71 51.07
N PHE A 8 -71.55 -61.14 50.11
CA PHE A 8 -71.60 -60.58 48.75
C PHE A 8 -72.12 -59.14 48.75
N LEU A 9 -73.19 -58.84 49.50
CA LEU A 9 -73.74 -57.47 49.63
C LEU A 9 -72.75 -56.50 50.29
N ILE A 10 -72.01 -56.94 51.30
CA ILE A 10 -70.97 -56.12 51.94
C ILE A 10 -69.83 -55.83 50.95
N GLN A 11 -69.34 -56.84 50.22
CA GLN A 11 -68.32 -56.66 49.19
C GLN A 11 -68.80 -55.76 48.03
N GLN A 12 -70.07 -55.89 47.63
CA GLN A 12 -70.66 -55.05 46.58
C GLN A 12 -70.76 -53.59 47.03
N ASN A 13 -71.11 -53.33 48.30
CA ASN A 13 -71.13 -51.98 48.87
C ASN A 13 -69.72 -51.39 49.03
N GLU A 14 -68.72 -52.19 49.40
CA GLU A 14 -67.31 -51.75 49.46
C GLU A 14 -66.78 -51.37 48.07
N VAL A 15 -67.05 -52.19 47.05
CA VAL A 15 -66.70 -51.90 45.65
C VAL A 15 -67.43 -50.65 45.15
N TYR A 16 -68.71 -50.48 45.48
CA TYR A 16 -69.48 -49.30 45.09
C TYR A 16 -68.95 -48.03 45.77
N THR A 17 -68.54 -48.13 47.03
CA THR A 17 -67.95 -47.01 47.78
C THR A 17 -66.57 -46.64 47.22
N LEU A 18 -65.73 -47.63 46.90
CA LEU A 18 -64.44 -47.41 46.24
C LEU A 18 -64.62 -46.77 44.85
N TYR A 19 -65.56 -47.27 44.05
CA TYR A 19 -65.88 -46.71 42.74
C TYR A 19 -66.38 -45.26 42.84
N LYS A 20 -67.26 -44.97 43.81
CA LYS A 20 -67.76 -43.62 44.05
C LYS A 20 -66.66 -42.66 44.49
N ASN A 21 -65.78 -43.10 45.39
CA ASN A 21 -64.65 -42.29 45.85
C ASN A 21 -63.65 -42.04 44.72
N TYR A 22 -63.28 -43.07 43.95
CA TYR A 22 -62.37 -42.93 42.81
C TYR A 22 -62.95 -42.03 41.71
N THR A 23 -64.26 -42.13 41.45
CA THR A 23 -64.95 -41.25 40.49
C THR A 23 -64.96 -39.80 40.97
N ASN A 24 -65.17 -39.57 42.27
CA ASN A 24 -65.12 -38.23 42.86
C ASN A 24 -63.70 -37.63 42.79
N ASP A 25 -62.67 -38.43 43.08
CA ASP A 25 -61.27 -37.99 43.02
C ASP A 25 -60.86 -37.63 41.58
N ILE A 26 -61.28 -38.44 40.60
CA ILE A 26 -61.07 -38.14 39.18
C ILE A 26 -61.84 -36.88 38.76
N MET A 27 -63.09 -36.71 39.19
CA MET A 27 -63.91 -35.54 38.90
C MET A 27 -63.33 -34.26 39.51
N GLN A 28 -62.77 -34.36 40.72
CA GLN A 28 -62.09 -33.25 41.39
C GLN A 28 -60.79 -32.86 40.64
N ALA A 29 -59.96 -33.84 40.29
CA ALA A 29 -58.74 -33.62 39.51
C ALA A 29 -59.03 -33.04 38.11
N LEU A 30 -60.12 -33.48 37.46
CA LEU A 30 -60.60 -32.91 36.20
C LEU A 30 -61.08 -31.47 36.35
N LYS A 31 -61.81 -31.15 37.42
CA LYS A 31 -62.23 -29.76 37.70
C LYS A 31 -61.02 -28.85 37.92
N GLU A 32 -60.03 -29.29 38.69
CA GLU A 32 -58.79 -28.53 38.92
C GLU A 32 -58.02 -28.31 37.61
N LYS A 33 -57.92 -29.34 36.75
CA LYS A 33 -57.32 -29.21 35.41
C LYS A 33 -58.09 -28.26 34.49
N ILE A 34 -59.43 -28.24 34.55
CA ILE A 34 -60.26 -27.32 33.77
C ILE A 34 -60.07 -25.87 34.26
N ASP A 35 -59.96 -25.66 35.56
CA ASP A 35 -59.71 -24.36 36.18
C ASP A 35 -58.29 -23.82 35.91
N GLU A 36 -57.28 -24.70 35.84
CA GLU A 36 -55.95 -24.35 35.36
C GLU A 36 -55.97 -23.93 33.88
N ASN A 37 -56.74 -24.64 33.05
CA ASN A 37 -56.85 -24.36 31.62
C ASN A 37 -57.62 -23.06 31.33
N SER A 38 -58.64 -22.73 32.13
CA SER A 38 -59.37 -21.45 32.00
C SER A 38 -58.47 -20.26 32.37
N LYS A 39 -57.69 -20.37 33.46
CA LYS A 39 -56.69 -19.37 33.86
C LYS A 39 -55.56 -19.20 32.83
N LEU A 40 -55.13 -20.27 32.17
CA LEU A 40 -54.17 -20.20 31.07
C LEU A 40 -54.76 -19.54 29.81
N LYS A 41 -56.03 -19.82 29.47
CA LYS A 41 -56.74 -19.15 28.37
C LYS A 41 -56.94 -17.65 28.62
N GLU A 42 -57.25 -17.23 29.85
CA GLU A 42 -57.31 -15.80 30.19
C GLU A 42 -55.96 -15.09 30.05
N LYS A 43 -54.85 -15.74 30.45
CA LYS A 43 -53.49 -15.19 30.24
C LYS A 43 -53.10 -15.05 28.76
N ILE A 44 -53.52 -15.98 27.90
CA ILE A 44 -53.26 -15.90 26.45
C ILE A 44 -54.04 -14.72 25.82
N ASN A 45 -55.28 -14.48 26.25
CA ASN A 45 -56.13 -13.42 25.70
C ASN A 45 -55.65 -12.00 26.10
N ILE A 46 -54.97 -11.86 27.24
CA ILE A 46 -54.31 -10.61 27.66
C ILE A 46 -53.07 -10.33 26.78
N ASN A 47 -52.26 -11.35 26.51
CA ASN A 47 -51.08 -11.21 25.64
C ASN A 47 -51.43 -10.91 24.18
N GLU A 48 -52.52 -11.46 23.63
CA GLU A 48 -52.94 -11.17 22.24
C GLU A 48 -53.38 -9.70 22.06
N LYS A 49 -54.10 -9.12 23.04
CA LYS A 49 -54.47 -7.69 23.01
C LYS A 49 -53.26 -6.77 23.16
N GLU A 50 -52.29 -7.12 24.00
CA GLU A 50 -51.02 -6.38 24.10
C GLU A 50 -50.20 -6.48 22.81
N ILE A 51 -50.15 -7.65 22.17
CA ILE A 51 -49.48 -7.85 20.87
C ILE A 51 -50.14 -6.99 19.77
N ASP A 52 -51.47 -6.95 19.69
CA ASP A 52 -52.16 -6.15 18.67
C ASP A 52 -52.04 -4.64 18.93
N SER A 53 -52.01 -4.22 20.21
CA SER A 53 -51.67 -2.85 20.58
C SER A 53 -50.25 -2.47 20.15
N LEU A 54 -49.27 -3.34 20.41
CA LEU A 54 -47.87 -3.14 20.02
C LEU A 54 -47.70 -3.13 18.49
N LYS A 55 -48.39 -4.01 17.75
CA LYS A 55 -48.39 -3.99 16.28
C LYS A 55 -48.94 -2.68 15.72
N ASN A 56 -50.03 -2.17 16.29
CA ASN A 56 -50.59 -0.88 15.87
C ASN A 56 -49.63 0.28 16.19
N GLN A 57 -48.94 0.25 17.33
CA GLN A 57 -47.90 1.23 17.65
C GLN A 57 -46.71 1.16 16.69
N ILE A 58 -46.28 -0.05 16.30
CA ILE A 58 -45.22 -0.24 15.29
C ILE A 58 -45.67 0.33 13.94
N ILE A 59 -46.89 0.06 13.48
CA ILE A 59 -47.42 0.60 12.21
C ILE A 59 -47.47 2.13 12.22
N ILE A 60 -47.84 2.74 13.35
CA ILE A 60 -47.85 4.20 13.49
C ILE A 60 -46.41 4.74 13.46
N LYS A 61 -45.48 4.11 14.18
CA LYS A 61 -44.05 4.46 14.20
C LYS A 61 -43.42 4.32 12.81
N ASP A 62 -43.73 3.26 12.08
CA ASP A 62 -43.21 3.03 10.72
C ASP A 62 -43.70 4.10 9.75
N LYS A 63 -44.98 4.50 9.83
CA LYS A 63 -45.50 5.64 9.05
C LYS A 63 -44.84 6.97 9.43
N GLU A 64 -44.52 7.15 10.69
CA GLU A 64 -43.83 8.34 11.19
C GLU A 64 -42.38 8.40 10.67
N ILE A 65 -41.70 7.24 10.65
CA ILE A 65 -40.37 7.06 10.05
C ILE A 65 -40.41 7.32 8.53
N ASP A 66 -41.37 6.75 7.80
CA ASP A 66 -41.52 6.98 6.36
C ASP A 66 -41.75 8.46 6.02
N ASN A 67 -42.57 9.16 6.82
CA ASN A 67 -42.77 10.60 6.67
C ASN A 67 -41.51 11.41 6.99
N GLN A 68 -40.70 10.98 7.97
CA GLN A 68 -39.41 11.61 8.23
C GLN A 68 -38.42 11.36 7.09
N TYR A 69 -38.37 10.16 6.51
CA TYR A 69 -37.54 9.88 5.34
C TYR A 69 -37.93 10.74 4.13
N LYS A 70 -39.23 10.94 3.88
CA LYS A 70 -39.68 11.87 2.82
C LYS A 70 -39.24 13.30 3.07
N LYS A 71 -39.36 13.80 4.31
CA LYS A 71 -38.87 15.13 4.68
C LYS A 71 -37.35 15.26 4.53
N ILE A 72 -36.59 14.22 4.87
CA ILE A 72 -35.14 14.19 4.68
C ILE A 72 -34.81 14.28 3.19
N GLN A 73 -35.48 13.51 2.33
CA GLN A 73 -35.27 13.57 0.89
C GLN A 73 -35.63 14.93 0.28
N GLU A 74 -36.74 15.54 0.71
CA GLU A 74 -37.12 16.91 0.29
C GLU A 74 -36.08 17.96 0.73
N LEU A 75 -35.54 17.83 1.95
CA LEU A 75 -34.49 18.71 2.45
C LEU A 75 -33.15 18.48 1.73
N GLU A 76 -32.81 17.24 1.42
CA GLU A 76 -31.60 16.90 0.63
C GLU A 76 -31.68 17.47 -0.79
N GLN A 77 -32.85 17.41 -1.44
CA GLN A 77 -33.07 18.05 -2.73
C GLN A 77 -32.92 19.57 -2.65
N LYS A 78 -33.53 20.22 -1.66
CA LYS A 78 -33.38 21.67 -1.45
C LYS A 78 -31.92 22.06 -1.17
N ILE A 79 -31.19 21.26 -0.40
CA ILE A 79 -29.76 21.50 -0.15
C ILE A 79 -28.95 21.37 -1.44
N GLN A 80 -29.27 20.40 -2.31
CA GLN A 80 -28.59 20.27 -3.60
C GLN A 80 -28.91 21.40 -4.57
N GLU A 81 -30.14 21.90 -4.59
CA GLU A 81 -30.53 23.06 -5.40
C GLU A 81 -29.82 24.33 -4.92
N ILE A 82 -29.84 24.61 -3.61
CA ILE A 82 -29.14 25.76 -3.02
C ILE A 82 -27.63 25.69 -3.28
N LYS A 83 -27.03 24.49 -3.18
CA LYS A 83 -25.59 24.32 -3.48
C LYS A 83 -25.25 24.60 -4.93
N LYS A 84 -26.13 24.24 -5.87
CA LYS A 84 -25.91 24.49 -7.30
C LYS A 84 -26.08 25.98 -7.63
N GLU A 85 -27.08 26.64 -7.08
CA GLU A 85 -27.27 28.09 -7.24
C GLU A 85 -26.11 28.87 -6.61
N SER A 86 -25.61 28.47 -5.43
CA SER A 86 -24.47 29.14 -4.79
C SER A 86 -23.13 28.96 -5.52
N ILE A 87 -22.93 27.84 -6.24
CA ILE A 87 -21.69 27.62 -7.00
C ILE A 87 -21.67 28.52 -8.25
N ILE A 88 -22.81 28.67 -8.93
CA ILE A 88 -22.92 29.51 -10.13
C ILE A 88 -22.75 31.01 -9.77
N GLU A 89 -23.33 31.46 -8.66
CA GLU A 89 -23.17 32.86 -8.19
C GLU A 89 -21.73 33.17 -7.71
N ILE A 90 -20.98 32.19 -7.22
CA ILE A 90 -19.57 32.35 -6.82
C ILE A 90 -18.64 32.36 -8.04
N GLU A 91 -18.86 31.47 -9.02
CA GLU A 91 -18.07 31.43 -10.25
C GLU A 91 -18.25 32.71 -11.09
N GLU A 92 -19.46 33.27 -11.20
CA GLU A 92 -19.71 34.56 -11.88
C GLU A 92 -19.09 35.77 -11.13
N TYR A 93 -18.98 35.71 -9.80
CA TYR A 93 -18.36 36.77 -8.98
C TYR A 93 -16.83 36.72 -9.04
N GLU A 94 -16.24 35.53 -9.10
CA GLU A 94 -14.79 35.32 -9.20
C GLU A 94 -14.24 35.80 -10.55
N GLU A 95 -14.87 35.45 -11.68
CA GLU A 95 -14.46 35.96 -13.00
C GLU A 95 -14.52 37.49 -13.08
N ASP A 96 -15.55 38.12 -12.50
CA ASP A 96 -15.74 39.58 -12.49
C ASP A 96 -14.67 40.32 -11.64
N ILE A 97 -14.16 39.71 -10.56
CA ILE A 97 -13.08 40.31 -9.76
C ILE A 97 -11.73 40.26 -10.49
N PHE A 98 -11.38 39.16 -11.14
CA PHE A 98 -10.10 39.06 -11.87
C PHE A 98 -10.02 40.09 -13.00
N ASP A 99 -11.08 40.22 -13.78
CA ASP A 99 -11.13 41.17 -14.89
C ASP A 99 -11.08 42.63 -14.40
N LYS A 100 -11.65 42.91 -13.22
CA LYS A 100 -11.52 44.21 -12.55
C LYS A 100 -10.10 44.49 -12.07
N ILE A 101 -9.39 43.49 -11.52
CA ILE A 101 -7.99 43.62 -11.09
C ILE A 101 -7.10 43.93 -12.29
N GLU A 102 -7.25 43.16 -13.38
CA GLU A 102 -6.49 43.37 -14.62
C GLU A 102 -6.77 44.77 -15.20
N SER A 103 -8.04 45.16 -15.30
CA SER A 103 -8.46 46.48 -15.78
C SER A 103 -7.95 47.63 -14.90
N ALA A 104 -7.91 47.45 -13.58
CA ALA A 104 -7.38 48.44 -12.65
C ALA A 104 -5.86 48.58 -12.82
N TYR A 105 -5.15 47.46 -12.98
CA TYR A 105 -3.71 47.46 -13.22
C TYR A 105 -3.34 48.13 -14.56
N LEU A 106 -4.07 47.83 -15.64
CA LEU A 106 -3.89 48.47 -16.95
C LEU A 106 -4.05 50.01 -16.86
N ARG A 107 -5.00 50.48 -16.05
CA ARG A 107 -5.24 51.92 -15.79
C ARG A 107 -4.24 52.56 -14.83
N ASN A 108 -3.29 51.80 -14.27
CA ASN A 108 -2.37 52.21 -13.20
C ASN A 108 -3.09 52.67 -11.92
N ASP A 109 -4.29 52.14 -11.64
CA ASP A 109 -5.06 52.45 -10.45
C ASP A 109 -4.61 51.56 -9.28
N LYS A 110 -3.51 51.96 -8.63
CA LYS A 110 -2.90 51.19 -7.54
C LYS A 110 -3.80 51.06 -6.32
N GLU A 111 -4.65 52.05 -6.04
CA GLU A 111 -5.56 51.98 -4.89
C GLU A 111 -6.62 50.90 -5.13
N LEU A 112 -7.25 50.92 -6.31
CA LEU A 112 -8.26 49.94 -6.69
C LEU A 112 -7.67 48.51 -6.77
N VAL A 113 -6.46 48.34 -7.32
CA VAL A 113 -5.78 47.03 -7.32
C VAL A 113 -5.59 46.50 -5.89
N ASN A 114 -5.15 47.35 -4.96
CA ASN A 114 -4.94 46.96 -3.58
C ASN A 114 -6.26 46.59 -2.86
N GLU A 115 -7.35 47.31 -3.15
CA GLU A 115 -8.67 46.99 -2.60
C GLU A 115 -9.18 45.64 -3.12
N LEU A 116 -9.11 45.43 -4.43
CA LEU A 116 -9.58 44.20 -5.08
C LEU A 116 -8.74 42.98 -4.68
N LEU A 117 -7.42 43.10 -4.52
CA LEU A 117 -6.58 42.00 -4.02
C LEU A 117 -6.93 41.60 -2.57
N LYS A 118 -7.28 42.57 -1.72
CA LYS A 118 -7.74 42.28 -0.36
C LYS A 118 -9.12 41.65 -0.32
N GLU A 119 -9.99 42.04 -1.24
CA GLU A 119 -11.31 41.44 -1.41
C GLU A 119 -11.18 39.98 -1.87
N LEU A 120 -10.29 39.73 -2.84
CA LEU A 120 -9.97 38.38 -3.32
C LEU A 120 -9.45 37.48 -2.18
N GLY A 121 -8.63 38.02 -1.25
CA GLY A 121 -8.15 37.29 -0.07
C GLY A 121 -9.20 36.90 0.96
N GLN A 122 -10.46 37.34 0.79
CA GLN A 122 -11.59 36.94 1.65
C GLN A 122 -12.42 35.81 1.04
N VAL A 123 -12.14 35.40 -0.19
CA VAL A 123 -12.83 34.31 -0.88
C VAL A 123 -12.25 32.97 -0.43
N TYR A 124 -13.11 32.09 0.11
CA TYR A 124 -12.74 30.73 0.50
C TYR A 124 -12.92 29.78 -0.69
N ASP A 125 -11.90 28.95 -0.97
CA ASP A 125 -11.88 27.94 -2.05
C ASP A 125 -11.89 28.49 -3.50
N LEU A 126 -11.08 29.52 -3.76
CA LEU A 126 -10.82 30.09 -5.10
C LEU A 126 -10.43 29.01 -6.14
N ASN A 127 -11.18 28.92 -7.23
CA ASN A 127 -10.85 28.03 -8.35
C ASN A 127 -10.13 28.82 -9.45
N ILE A 128 -8.79 28.74 -9.50
CA ILE A 128 -7.97 29.61 -10.35
C ILE A 128 -7.27 28.82 -11.45
N GLY A 129 -7.58 29.12 -12.71
CA GLY A 129 -6.86 28.58 -13.85
C GLY A 129 -5.45 29.17 -14.01
N LEU A 130 -4.54 28.43 -14.66
CA LEU A 130 -3.17 28.86 -14.99
C LEU A 130 -3.10 30.22 -15.70
N ASN A 131 -4.12 30.53 -16.52
CA ASN A 131 -4.26 31.82 -17.22
C ASN A 131 -4.46 33.01 -16.28
N LYS A 132 -4.91 32.79 -15.03
CA LYS A 132 -5.13 33.82 -14.01
C LYS A 132 -4.02 33.85 -12.95
N ILE A 133 -3.28 32.75 -12.75
CA ILE A 133 -2.13 32.69 -11.81
C ILE A 133 -1.01 33.67 -12.21
N VAL A 134 -0.58 33.62 -13.47
CA VAL A 134 0.56 34.45 -13.94
C VAL A 134 0.25 35.95 -13.84
N PRO A 135 -0.91 36.47 -14.29
CA PRO A 135 -1.31 37.85 -14.07
C PRO A 135 -1.26 38.27 -12.61
N LEU A 136 -1.86 37.48 -11.71
CA LEU A 136 -1.94 37.82 -10.29
C LEU A 136 -0.56 37.96 -9.65
N LEU A 137 0.36 37.04 -9.95
CA LEU A 137 1.73 37.10 -9.43
C LEU A 137 2.44 38.38 -9.87
N TYR A 138 2.37 38.75 -11.14
CA TYR A 138 3.04 39.95 -11.63
C TYR A 138 2.36 41.24 -11.17
N ILE A 139 1.02 41.31 -11.18
CA ILE A 139 0.25 42.44 -10.64
C ILE A 139 0.53 42.60 -9.15
N GLY A 140 0.52 41.50 -8.38
CA GLY A 140 0.86 41.47 -6.96
C GLY A 140 2.28 41.97 -6.69
N PHE A 141 3.25 41.58 -7.51
CA PHE A 141 4.62 42.09 -7.43
C PHE A 141 4.70 43.60 -7.65
N PHE A 142 4.11 44.11 -8.74
CA PHE A 142 4.13 45.55 -9.05
C PHE A 142 3.26 46.40 -8.10
N ALA A 143 2.30 45.78 -7.43
CA ALA A 143 1.49 46.38 -6.38
C ALA A 143 2.12 46.28 -4.98
N GLU A 144 3.30 45.66 -4.83
CA GLU A 144 3.96 45.41 -3.53
C GLU A 144 3.14 44.52 -2.57
N ARG A 145 2.35 43.60 -3.13
CA ARG A 145 1.44 42.66 -2.44
C ARG A 145 1.70 41.20 -2.78
N LEU A 146 2.86 40.90 -3.36
CA LEU A 146 3.16 39.55 -3.86
C LEU A 146 3.04 38.47 -2.78
N GLU A 147 3.52 38.72 -1.56
CA GLU A 147 3.38 37.76 -0.45
C GLU A 147 1.90 37.44 -0.19
N GLU A 148 1.04 38.46 -0.16
CA GLU A 148 -0.40 38.28 0.04
C GLU A 148 -1.00 37.42 -1.08
N VAL A 149 -0.60 37.67 -2.34
CA VAL A 149 -1.04 36.91 -3.52
C VAL A 149 -0.57 35.45 -3.49
N ILE A 150 0.68 35.22 -3.13
CA ILE A 150 1.29 33.88 -3.09
C ILE A 150 0.54 32.97 -2.11
N TYR A 151 0.06 33.52 -0.99
CA TYR A 151 -0.69 32.76 0.03
C TYR A 151 -2.21 32.74 -0.18
N LEU A 152 -2.73 33.28 -1.30
CA LEU A 152 -4.17 33.24 -1.59
C LEU A 152 -4.68 31.81 -1.86
N ASN A 153 -3.87 30.99 -2.54
CA ASN A 153 -4.28 29.68 -3.00
C ASN A 153 -3.08 28.72 -3.16
N GLU A 154 -3.29 27.44 -2.87
CA GLU A 154 -2.25 26.39 -2.97
C GLU A 154 -1.71 26.23 -4.40
N GLU A 155 -2.54 26.42 -5.43
CA GLU A 155 -2.11 26.34 -6.83
C GLU A 155 -1.19 27.51 -7.22
N ILE A 156 -1.45 28.72 -6.72
CA ILE A 156 -0.57 29.89 -6.91
C ILE A 156 0.77 29.65 -6.22
N TRP A 157 0.75 29.16 -4.97
CA TRP A 157 1.95 28.80 -4.22
C TRP A 157 2.78 27.77 -4.98
N ASN A 158 2.17 26.66 -5.38
CA ASN A 158 2.82 25.57 -6.12
C ASN A 158 3.40 26.06 -7.46
N TYR A 159 2.68 26.92 -8.18
CA TYR A 159 3.18 27.54 -9.41
C TYR A 159 4.42 28.40 -9.14
N TYR A 160 4.38 29.24 -8.09
CA TYR A 160 5.48 30.13 -7.73
C TYR A 160 6.74 29.36 -7.30
N ILE A 161 6.62 28.31 -6.48
CA ILE A 161 7.78 27.60 -5.92
C ILE A 161 8.50 26.71 -6.93
N ASP A 162 7.81 26.20 -7.96
CA ASP A 162 8.43 25.33 -8.97
C ASP A 162 9.44 26.10 -9.83
N ASN A 163 10.72 25.74 -9.71
CA ASN A 163 11.81 26.37 -10.46
C ASN A 163 11.83 25.98 -11.94
N ASN A 164 11.00 25.01 -12.37
CA ASN A 164 10.81 24.70 -13.78
C ASN A 164 9.80 25.62 -14.47
N ASN A 165 9.00 26.38 -13.71
CA ASN A 165 8.07 27.35 -14.26
C ASN A 165 8.82 28.62 -14.65
N GLU A 166 8.86 28.91 -15.94
CA GLU A 166 9.72 29.96 -16.47
C GLU A 166 9.27 31.37 -16.08
N GLU A 167 7.96 31.63 -16.05
CA GLU A 167 7.42 32.91 -15.56
C GLU A 167 7.66 33.09 -14.06
N ALA A 168 7.63 32.02 -13.26
CA ALA A 168 7.92 32.09 -11.82
C ALA A 168 9.42 32.30 -11.57
N TYR A 169 10.28 31.64 -12.35
CA TYR A 169 11.72 31.84 -12.32
C TYR A 169 12.10 33.29 -12.65
N LEU A 170 11.47 33.88 -13.67
CA LEU A 170 11.67 35.29 -14.02
C LEU A 170 11.26 36.24 -12.88
N LEU A 171 10.16 35.95 -12.18
CA LEU A 171 9.69 36.74 -11.04
C LEU A 171 10.65 36.66 -9.85
N LYS A 172 11.13 35.46 -9.51
CA LYS A 172 12.15 35.25 -8.48
C LYS A 172 13.47 35.93 -8.83
N LEU A 173 13.82 35.99 -10.12
CA LEU A 173 15.00 36.72 -10.60
C LEU A 173 14.84 38.23 -10.44
N LEU A 174 13.63 38.78 -10.62
CA LEU A 174 13.29 40.17 -10.33
C LEU A 174 13.39 40.51 -8.83
N GLN A 175 12.92 39.61 -7.96
CA GLN A 175 13.01 39.77 -6.50
C GLN A 175 14.39 39.48 -5.92
N LYS A 176 15.29 38.86 -6.71
CA LYS A 176 16.61 38.36 -6.27
C LYS A 176 16.50 37.25 -5.21
N GLU A 177 15.50 36.39 -5.34
CA GLU A 177 15.28 35.25 -4.43
C GLU A 177 16.01 33.97 -4.86
N LEU A 178 16.58 33.94 -6.07
CA LEU A 178 17.38 32.83 -6.58
C LEU A 178 18.75 32.78 -5.90
N ASN A 179 19.37 31.60 -5.88
CA ASN A 179 20.70 31.47 -5.31
C ASN A 179 21.73 32.28 -6.11
N SER A 180 22.84 32.63 -5.45
CA SER A 180 23.88 33.47 -6.05
C SER A 180 24.45 32.91 -7.37
N ASP A 181 24.47 31.59 -7.56
CA ASP A 181 24.96 30.95 -8.78
C ASP A 181 23.95 30.99 -9.93
N GLU A 182 22.65 30.92 -9.66
CA GLU A 182 21.58 31.10 -10.65
C GLU A 182 21.50 32.55 -11.12
N ILE A 183 21.59 33.51 -10.20
CA ILE A 183 21.69 34.95 -10.52
C ILE A 183 22.97 35.25 -11.32
N ARG A 184 24.08 34.54 -11.04
CA ARG A 184 25.34 34.66 -11.81
C ARG A 184 25.21 34.14 -13.24
N LYS A 185 24.39 33.11 -13.46
CA LYS A 185 24.21 32.45 -14.76
C LYS A 185 23.30 33.23 -15.69
N GLU A 186 22.35 34.00 -15.15
CA GLU A 186 21.24 34.54 -15.93
C GLU A 186 20.76 35.91 -15.39
N THR A 187 20.58 36.90 -16.26
CA THR A 187 19.99 38.21 -15.89
C THR A 187 18.56 38.30 -16.41
N VAL A 188 17.70 39.12 -15.79
CA VAL A 188 16.29 39.30 -16.19
C VAL A 188 16.16 39.53 -17.70
N GLN A 189 17.00 40.40 -18.27
CA GLN A 189 16.97 40.69 -19.70
C GLN A 189 17.47 39.54 -20.58
N ASN A 190 18.54 38.84 -20.16
CA ASN A 190 19.05 37.69 -20.90
C ASN A 190 18.03 36.53 -20.90
N TYR A 191 17.39 36.30 -19.75
CA TYR A 191 16.33 35.32 -19.61
C TYR A 191 15.16 35.63 -20.53
N MET A 192 14.67 36.88 -20.51
CA MET A 192 13.60 37.30 -21.42
C MET A 192 13.98 37.20 -22.90
N SER A 193 15.25 37.44 -23.26
CA SER A 193 15.72 37.34 -24.64
C SER A 193 15.87 35.90 -25.16
N LYS A 194 16.02 34.93 -24.24
CA LYS A 194 16.09 33.50 -24.56
C LYS A 194 14.71 32.85 -24.57
N ASN A 195 13.80 33.35 -23.75
CA ASN A 195 12.46 32.81 -23.55
C ASN A 195 11.40 33.74 -24.15
N ASN A 196 11.34 33.76 -25.49
CA ASN A 196 10.42 34.63 -26.24
C ASN A 196 8.94 34.18 -26.14
N HIS A 197 8.69 33.02 -25.51
CA HIS A 197 7.38 32.40 -25.32
C HIS A 197 6.77 32.68 -23.93
N LEU A 198 7.42 33.52 -23.11
CA LEU A 198 6.86 33.94 -21.84
C LEU A 198 5.56 34.72 -22.06
N PHE A 199 4.59 34.49 -21.18
CA PHE A 199 3.29 35.20 -21.18
C PHE A 199 2.42 34.94 -22.42
N LEU A 200 2.65 33.87 -23.18
CA LEU A 200 1.88 33.55 -24.39
C LEU A 200 0.37 33.40 -24.16
N TYR A 201 -0.05 33.04 -22.94
CA TYR A 201 -1.44 32.81 -22.59
C TYR A 201 -2.14 34.05 -22.03
N LEU A 202 -1.43 35.18 -21.92
CA LEU A 202 -2.00 36.44 -21.43
C LEU A 202 -2.62 37.23 -22.59
N ASP A 203 -3.63 38.04 -22.26
CA ASP A 203 -4.10 39.07 -23.18
C ASP A 203 -2.95 39.99 -23.61
N GLU A 204 -2.92 40.40 -24.88
CA GLU A 204 -1.81 41.17 -25.44
C GLU A 204 -1.64 42.53 -24.74
N GLU A 205 -2.73 43.18 -24.31
CA GLU A 205 -2.66 44.48 -23.62
C GLU A 205 -2.02 44.31 -22.23
N LEU A 206 -2.42 43.27 -21.49
CA LEU A 206 -1.88 42.94 -20.18
C LEU A 206 -0.41 42.50 -20.27
N LYS A 207 -0.09 41.66 -21.25
CA LYS A 207 1.27 41.21 -21.54
C LYS A 207 2.20 42.39 -21.85
N ASP A 208 1.79 43.28 -22.75
CA ASP A 208 2.58 44.46 -23.11
C ASP A 208 2.80 45.37 -21.89
N LYS A 209 1.79 45.51 -21.03
CA LYS A 209 1.90 46.25 -19.77
C LYS A 209 2.91 45.62 -18.81
N ILE A 210 2.79 44.32 -18.54
CA ILE A 210 3.73 43.59 -17.65
C ILE A 210 5.16 43.68 -18.20
N LEU A 211 5.36 43.43 -19.49
CA LEU A 211 6.66 43.53 -20.13
C LEU A 211 7.24 44.94 -20.06
N SER A 212 6.41 45.97 -20.22
CA SER A 212 6.81 47.37 -20.06
C SER A 212 7.26 47.66 -18.62
N ASP A 213 6.51 47.20 -17.62
CA ASP A 213 6.83 47.44 -16.23
C ASP A 213 8.11 46.68 -15.81
N ILE A 214 8.32 45.44 -16.30
CA ILE A 214 9.59 44.70 -16.13
C ILE A 214 10.76 45.46 -16.78
N LYS A 215 10.58 45.95 -18.01
CA LYS A 215 11.60 46.75 -18.71
C LYS A 215 11.93 48.04 -17.97
N SER A 216 10.95 48.65 -17.30
CA SER A 216 11.15 49.87 -16.50
C SER A 216 12.00 49.64 -15.25
N LEU A 217 11.99 48.42 -14.69
CA LEU A 217 12.78 48.02 -13.53
C LEU A 217 14.18 47.50 -13.89
N THR A 218 14.44 47.17 -15.16
CA THR A 218 15.66 46.47 -15.59
C THR A 218 16.60 47.35 -16.41
N TYR A 219 17.82 47.55 -15.92
CA TYR A 219 18.88 48.25 -16.66
C TYR A 219 19.48 47.36 -17.74
N LYS A 220 19.83 47.94 -18.91
CA LYS A 220 20.50 47.20 -20.00
C LYS A 220 21.81 46.56 -19.54
N SER A 221 22.14 45.37 -20.03
CA SER A 221 23.38 44.68 -19.69
C SER A 221 24.34 44.54 -20.88
N PHE A 222 25.64 44.70 -20.63
CA PHE A 222 26.68 44.61 -21.67
C PHE A 222 27.89 43.82 -21.17
N LEU A 223 28.34 42.86 -21.99
CA LEU A 223 29.58 42.12 -21.77
C LEU A 223 30.79 42.82 -22.40
N GLU A 224 30.54 43.69 -23.37
CA GLU A 224 31.53 44.52 -24.03
C GLU A 224 31.16 45.99 -23.87
N VAL A 225 32.16 46.79 -23.47
CA VAL A 225 32.01 48.22 -23.25
C VAL A 225 33.06 48.94 -24.09
N TYR A 226 32.64 50.00 -24.77
CA TYR A 226 33.49 50.77 -25.67
C TYR A 226 33.77 52.14 -25.06
N PRO A 227 34.95 52.73 -25.24
CA PRO A 227 35.16 54.12 -24.85
C PRO A 227 34.34 55.06 -25.74
N ASP A 228 33.79 56.12 -25.15
CA ASP A 228 32.85 57.04 -25.82
C ASP A 228 33.46 57.88 -26.95
N ASN A 229 34.78 57.92 -27.04
CA ASN A 229 35.50 58.47 -28.20
C ASN A 229 35.37 57.62 -29.48
N LEU A 230 34.84 56.38 -29.39
CA LEU A 230 34.56 55.49 -30.53
C LEU A 230 33.11 55.62 -31.07
N ILE A 231 32.34 56.59 -30.57
CA ILE A 231 31.00 56.87 -31.12
C ILE A 231 31.16 57.41 -32.54
N GLU A 232 30.47 56.79 -33.50
CA GLU A 232 30.56 57.18 -34.91
C GLU A 232 29.99 58.59 -35.14
N LYS A 233 30.58 59.33 -36.09
CA LYS A 233 30.07 60.65 -36.49
C LYS A 233 28.64 60.48 -37.02
N ASN A 234 27.68 61.14 -36.35
CA ASN A 234 26.23 61.11 -36.57
C ASN A 234 25.45 59.99 -35.87
N ASP A 235 26.09 59.17 -35.05
CA ASP A 235 25.36 58.21 -34.21
C ASP A 235 24.63 58.92 -33.06
N LYS A 236 23.34 58.62 -32.90
CA LYS A 236 22.49 59.20 -31.84
C LYS A 236 22.47 58.24 -30.66
N CYS A 237 23.27 58.55 -29.64
CA CYS A 237 23.30 57.76 -28.42
C CYS A 237 22.43 58.36 -27.31
N GLU A 238 21.78 57.49 -26.53
CA GLU A 238 21.00 57.85 -25.34
C GLU A 238 21.81 57.63 -24.07
N ASN A 239 21.70 58.54 -23.10
CA ASN A 239 22.31 58.32 -21.79
C ASN A 239 21.47 57.31 -21.01
N ILE A 240 22.07 56.17 -20.66
CA ILE A 240 21.42 55.13 -19.87
C ILE A 240 22.31 54.73 -18.68
N LYS A 241 21.68 54.11 -17.68
CA LYS A 241 22.39 53.29 -16.69
C LYS A 241 22.35 51.84 -17.16
N ALA A 242 23.47 51.15 -17.05
CA ALA A 242 23.63 49.79 -17.54
C ALA A 242 24.52 48.96 -16.61
N TRP A 243 24.23 47.66 -16.55
CA TRP A 243 25.09 46.68 -15.91
C TRP A 243 26.19 46.24 -16.88
N ILE A 244 27.45 46.30 -16.46
CA ILE A 244 28.58 45.85 -17.28
C ILE A 244 29.37 44.73 -16.59
N LYS A 245 29.83 43.75 -17.38
CA LYS A 245 30.76 42.70 -16.94
C LYS A 245 31.70 42.32 -18.09
N MET A 246 32.84 42.99 -18.15
CA MET A 246 33.91 42.67 -19.09
C MET A 246 34.67 41.42 -18.64
N GLU A 247 35.39 40.75 -19.53
CA GLU A 247 36.09 39.48 -19.23
C GLU A 247 37.00 39.55 -18.00
N TYR A 248 37.64 40.70 -17.75
CA TYR A 248 38.53 40.91 -16.60
C TYR A 248 37.82 41.40 -15.33
N MET A 249 36.52 41.69 -15.39
CA MET A 249 35.75 42.18 -14.25
C MET A 249 35.20 41.01 -13.43
N LYS A 250 35.55 40.99 -12.13
CA LYS A 250 35.06 39.98 -11.19
C LYS A 250 33.56 40.09 -10.91
N TYR A 251 33.00 41.30 -10.98
CA TYR A 251 31.61 41.60 -10.61
C TYR A 251 30.88 42.35 -11.73
N TRP A 252 29.55 42.40 -11.64
CA TRP A 252 28.73 43.31 -12.44
C TRP A 252 28.74 44.71 -11.81
N TYR A 253 28.96 45.73 -12.64
CA TYR A 253 28.99 47.13 -12.20
C TYR A 253 27.88 47.92 -12.87
N LEU A 254 27.11 48.67 -12.09
CA LEU A 254 26.13 49.62 -12.60
C LEU A 254 26.86 50.92 -12.92
N VAL A 255 26.88 51.27 -14.19
CA VAL A 255 27.59 52.43 -14.71
C VAL A 255 26.65 53.28 -15.57
N SER A 256 26.92 54.58 -15.65
CA SER A 256 26.28 55.44 -16.65
C SER A 256 27.10 55.42 -17.92
N GLY A 257 26.42 55.41 -19.06
CA GLY A 257 27.07 55.54 -20.35
C GLY A 257 26.08 55.88 -21.43
N LYS A 258 26.60 55.94 -22.66
CA LYS A 258 25.84 56.25 -23.86
C LYS A 258 25.54 54.96 -24.59
N TYR A 259 24.28 54.68 -24.86
CA TYR A 259 23.84 53.53 -25.64
C TYR A 259 23.47 53.96 -27.05
N SER A 260 24.04 53.29 -28.05
CA SER A 260 23.63 53.44 -29.44
C SER A 260 22.63 52.35 -29.80
N SER A 261 21.44 52.76 -30.21
CA SER A 261 20.44 51.85 -30.78
C SER A 261 20.81 51.40 -32.21
N LEU A 262 21.70 52.13 -32.90
CA LEU A 262 22.13 51.84 -34.27
C LEU A 262 23.01 50.58 -34.34
N ASN A 263 23.96 50.45 -33.42
CA ASN A 263 24.94 49.35 -33.41
C ASN A 263 24.85 48.48 -32.15
N GLY A 264 23.92 48.78 -31.24
CA GLY A 264 23.71 48.04 -29.99
C GLY A 264 24.84 48.17 -28.97
N ARG A 265 25.80 49.08 -29.18
CA ARG A 265 26.97 49.22 -28.31
C ARG A 265 26.69 50.16 -27.14
N PHE A 266 27.31 49.84 -26.02
CA PHE A 266 27.36 50.69 -24.85
C PHE A 266 28.73 51.35 -24.71
N TYR A 267 28.70 52.67 -24.61
CA TYR A 267 29.86 53.53 -24.57
C TYR A 267 30.03 54.14 -23.19
N MET A 268 31.15 53.85 -22.53
CA MET A 268 31.45 54.35 -21.20
C MET A 268 32.56 55.42 -21.28
N PRO A 269 32.31 56.66 -20.81
CA PRO A 269 33.35 57.66 -20.64
C PRO A 269 34.49 57.15 -19.75
N ASN A 270 35.73 57.56 -20.04
CA ASN A 270 36.91 57.13 -19.26
C ASN A 270 36.83 57.47 -17.76
N ASP A 271 36.09 58.53 -17.40
CA ASP A 271 35.92 59.01 -16.02
C ASP A 271 34.57 58.59 -15.41
N SER A 272 33.92 57.57 -15.96
CA SER A 272 32.58 57.15 -15.52
C SER A 272 32.58 56.69 -14.07
N SER A 273 31.71 57.28 -13.26
CA SER A 273 31.50 56.88 -11.88
C SER A 273 30.79 55.53 -11.84
N ILE A 274 31.35 54.56 -11.11
CA ILE A 274 30.62 53.34 -10.76
C ILE A 274 29.54 53.75 -9.74
N PHE A 275 28.27 53.68 -10.13
CA PHE A 275 27.15 54.06 -9.26
C PHE A 275 26.90 52.98 -8.20
N GLN A 276 27.03 51.72 -8.61
CA GLN A 276 26.78 50.59 -7.73
C GLN A 276 27.63 49.40 -8.18
N MET A 277 28.35 48.80 -7.24
CA MET A 277 29.02 47.52 -7.46
C MET A 277 28.07 46.42 -6.96
N CYS A 278 27.59 45.56 -7.87
CA CYS A 278 26.85 44.38 -7.46
C CYS A 278 27.87 43.33 -7.02
N ASN A 279 28.32 43.45 -5.77
CA ASN A 279 29.19 42.47 -5.18
C ASN A 279 28.36 41.23 -4.81
N ILE A 280 28.28 40.27 -5.72
CA ILE A 280 27.56 39.00 -5.48
C ILE A 280 28.13 38.29 -4.24
N GLU A 281 29.40 38.53 -3.86
CA GLU A 281 29.96 38.00 -2.61
C GLU A 281 29.45 38.72 -1.33
N LYS A 282 28.81 39.89 -1.42
CA LYS A 282 28.08 40.47 -0.27
C LYS A 282 26.65 39.92 -0.14
N LEU A 283 26.07 39.41 -1.23
CA LEU A 283 24.92 38.51 -1.16
C LEU A 283 25.34 37.16 -0.58
N ASN A 284 26.56 36.71 -0.85
CA ASN A 284 27.14 35.59 -0.10
C ASN A 284 27.19 35.87 1.40
N VAL A 285 27.36 37.07 1.96
CA VAL A 285 27.30 37.21 3.44
C VAL A 285 25.90 36.95 4.01
N TYR A 286 24.84 37.16 3.21
CA TYR A 286 23.45 36.88 3.59
C TYR A 286 23.07 35.42 3.32
N ASP A 287 23.58 34.84 2.22
CA ASP A 287 23.50 33.41 1.91
C ASP A 287 24.39 32.58 2.85
N ASP A 288 25.61 32.99 3.15
CA ASP A 288 26.52 32.48 4.18
C ASP A 288 25.87 32.61 5.56
N ALA A 289 25.08 33.65 5.85
CA ALA A 289 24.32 33.71 7.10
C ALA A 289 23.12 32.75 7.11
N LYS A 290 22.43 32.55 5.98
CA LYS A 290 21.38 31.52 5.81
C LYS A 290 21.97 30.11 5.77
N GLU A 291 23.15 29.92 5.20
CA GLU A 291 23.89 28.68 5.03
C GLU A 291 24.60 28.33 6.34
N GLU A 292 25.15 29.31 7.06
CA GLU A 292 25.60 29.17 8.44
C GLU A 292 24.43 28.88 9.37
N THR A 293 23.26 29.50 9.17
CA THR A 293 22.05 29.16 9.92
C THR A 293 21.54 27.76 9.58
N ARG A 294 21.54 27.38 8.29
CA ARG A 294 21.17 26.04 7.79
C ARG A 294 22.15 24.99 8.30
N ASP A 295 23.45 25.27 8.30
CA ASP A 295 24.50 24.39 8.81
C ASP A 295 24.43 24.30 10.33
N ARG A 296 24.15 25.39 11.04
CA ARG A 296 23.87 25.35 12.49
C ARG A 296 22.64 24.50 12.79
N ILE A 297 21.56 24.65 12.02
CA ILE A 297 20.33 23.83 12.13
C ILE A 297 20.64 22.37 11.82
N LYS A 298 21.27 22.05 10.69
CA LYS A 298 21.66 20.68 10.30
C LYS A 298 22.59 20.04 11.31
N ASN A 299 23.59 20.77 11.81
CA ASN A 299 24.49 20.29 12.86
C ASN A 299 23.74 20.03 14.16
N LYS A 300 22.76 20.87 14.52
CA LYS A 300 21.96 20.68 15.73
C LYS A 300 20.98 19.50 15.58
N ILE A 301 20.39 19.30 14.40
CA ILE A 301 19.58 18.11 14.06
C ILE A 301 20.45 16.86 14.17
N SER A 302 21.61 16.85 13.50
CA SER A 302 22.54 15.72 13.54
C SER A 302 22.94 15.38 14.97
N ARG A 303 23.23 16.39 15.82
CA ARG A 303 23.51 16.18 17.25
C ARG A 303 22.32 15.61 18.01
N ILE A 304 21.11 16.06 17.75
CA ILE A 304 19.88 15.52 18.35
C ILE A 304 19.70 14.06 17.92
N GLU A 305 19.92 13.75 16.65
CA GLU A 305 19.79 12.41 16.10
C GLU A 305 20.85 11.44 16.65
N GLU A 306 22.11 11.88 16.72
CA GLU A 306 23.22 11.13 17.35
C GLU A 306 22.99 10.93 18.86
N SER A 307 22.56 11.98 19.57
CA SER A 307 22.22 11.88 20.99
C SER A 307 21.12 10.85 21.21
N PHE A 308 20.08 10.87 20.36
CA PHE A 308 19.00 9.89 20.40
C PHE A 308 19.47 8.47 20.12
N LYS A 309 20.38 8.30 19.15
CA LYS A 309 21.00 7.01 18.82
C LYS A 309 21.69 6.39 20.03
N ASP A 310 22.37 7.19 20.83
CA ASP A 310 23.17 6.71 21.97
C ASP A 310 22.35 6.43 23.25
N ILE A 311 21.07 6.77 23.26
CA ILE A 311 20.18 6.47 24.40
C ILE A 311 20.06 4.97 24.62
N SER A 312 20.47 4.48 25.78
CA SER A 312 20.37 3.05 26.09
C SER A 312 18.91 2.58 26.25
N LEU A 313 18.58 1.41 25.69
CA LEU A 313 17.25 0.78 25.77
C LEU A 313 16.73 0.61 27.22
N LYS A 314 17.64 0.49 28.21
CA LYS A 314 17.28 0.45 29.64
C LYS A 314 16.80 1.81 30.18
N LYS A 315 17.40 2.93 29.75
CA LYS A 315 16.87 4.29 30.02
C LYS A 315 15.49 4.45 29.39
N ILE A 316 15.30 3.90 28.18
CA ILE A 316 14.01 3.88 27.48
C ILE A 316 12.96 3.09 28.28
N LYS A 317 13.28 1.92 28.82
CA LYS A 317 12.33 1.09 29.58
C LYS A 317 11.94 1.67 30.95
N LYS A 318 12.87 2.31 31.67
CA LYS A 318 12.57 3.04 32.92
C LYS A 318 11.67 4.27 32.71
N SER A 319 11.55 4.76 31.47
CA SER A 319 10.74 5.92 31.10
C SER A 319 9.23 5.67 30.99
N LYS A 320 8.75 4.41 31.12
CA LYS A 320 7.30 4.15 31.24
C LYS A 320 6.68 4.90 32.43
N ASP A 321 7.47 5.18 33.48
CA ASP A 321 6.97 5.77 34.72
C ASP A 321 7.63 7.11 35.15
N LYS A 322 8.71 7.59 34.52
CA LYS A 322 9.31 8.91 34.85
C LYS A 322 9.90 9.62 33.63
N LEU A 323 9.56 10.92 33.51
CA LEU A 323 10.12 11.88 32.55
C LEU A 323 11.65 11.78 32.50
N TYR A 324 12.21 11.80 31.28
CA TYR A 324 13.65 11.92 31.01
C TYR A 324 14.31 13.09 31.77
N SER A 325 15.64 13.06 31.86
CA SER A 325 16.44 14.18 32.38
C SER A 325 16.01 15.48 31.70
N PHE A 326 15.64 16.45 32.53
CA PHE A 326 15.09 17.75 32.19
C PHE A 326 15.86 18.43 31.02
N ASN A 327 17.19 18.32 31.00
CA ASN A 327 18.05 19.02 30.05
C ASN A 327 17.93 18.56 28.58
N GLU A 328 17.90 17.24 28.28
CA GLU A 328 17.84 16.76 26.88
C GLU A 328 16.47 17.07 26.24
N LYS A 329 15.41 17.04 27.05
CA LYS A 329 14.05 17.40 26.61
C LYS A 329 13.94 18.87 26.29
N GLU A 330 14.46 19.72 27.17
CA GLU A 330 14.47 21.17 26.96
C GLU A 330 15.34 21.54 25.77
N GLU A 331 16.48 20.88 25.54
CA GLU A 331 17.32 21.17 24.38
C GLU A 331 16.64 20.85 23.04
N VAL A 332 15.93 19.72 22.95
CA VAL A 332 15.15 19.36 21.75
C VAL A 332 13.95 20.28 21.59
N LEU A 333 13.25 20.60 22.68
CA LEU A 333 12.11 21.52 22.63
C LEU A 333 12.57 22.92 22.20
N ASP A 334 13.59 23.48 22.85
CA ASP A 334 14.20 24.79 22.57
C ASP A 334 14.66 24.88 21.11
N PHE A 335 15.27 23.82 20.58
CA PHE A 335 15.62 23.75 19.16
C PHE A 335 14.38 23.80 18.25
N LEU A 336 13.38 22.97 18.50
CA LEU A 336 12.21 22.85 17.63
C LEU A 336 11.26 24.05 17.71
N THR A 337 11.36 24.87 18.77
CA THR A 337 10.49 26.03 18.99
C THR A 337 11.17 27.36 18.65
N ASN A 338 12.48 27.49 18.84
CA ASN A 338 13.18 28.76 18.63
C ASN A 338 13.75 28.91 17.22
N TYR A 339 13.86 27.83 16.46
CA TYR A 339 14.27 27.89 15.05
C TYR A 339 13.02 27.92 14.17
N LYS A 340 12.91 28.92 13.29
CA LYS A 340 11.86 28.98 12.26
C LYS A 340 12.16 27.92 11.21
N LEU A 341 11.65 26.71 11.39
CA LEU A 341 11.77 25.60 10.45
C LEU A 341 10.92 25.88 9.19
N SER A 342 11.44 25.49 8.03
CA SER A 342 10.77 25.54 6.73
C SER A 342 11.33 24.43 5.82
N ASP A 343 10.66 24.13 4.71
CA ASP A 343 11.09 23.13 3.73
C ASP A 343 12.48 23.44 3.14
N ASP A 344 12.89 24.71 3.10
CA ASP A 344 14.20 25.14 2.60
C ASP A 344 15.37 24.85 3.57
N LEU A 345 15.05 24.46 4.81
CA LEU A 345 16.02 24.29 5.90
C LEU A 345 16.15 22.84 6.34
N ILE A 346 15.06 22.06 6.28
CA ILE A 346 15.02 20.67 6.70
C ILE A 346 14.27 19.81 5.69
N ASP A 347 14.80 18.62 5.41
CA ASP A 347 14.13 17.69 4.50
C ASP A 347 13.04 16.88 5.20
N GLU A 348 12.18 16.24 4.39
CA GLU A 348 11.04 15.47 4.89
C GLU A 348 11.45 14.32 5.83
N LYS A 349 12.60 13.68 5.60
CA LYS A 349 13.09 12.60 6.47
C LYS A 349 13.52 13.13 7.82
N GLN A 350 14.19 14.29 7.83
CA GLN A 350 14.56 14.99 9.06
C GLN A 350 13.32 15.44 9.84
N VAL A 351 12.29 15.96 9.16
CA VAL A 351 10.99 16.27 9.79
C VAL A 351 10.42 15.03 10.47
N ASN A 352 10.34 13.91 9.74
CA ASN A 352 9.80 12.66 10.26
C ASN A 352 10.63 12.11 11.44
N SER A 353 11.97 12.20 11.35
CA SER A 353 12.91 11.85 12.42
C SER A 353 12.65 12.67 13.69
N LEU A 354 12.56 14.00 13.55
CA LEU A 354 12.31 14.92 14.67
C LEU A 354 10.93 14.69 15.32
N LEU A 355 9.90 14.40 14.53
CA LEU A 355 8.58 14.01 15.05
C LEU A 355 8.65 12.70 15.85
N PHE A 356 9.47 11.73 15.40
CA PHE A 356 9.71 10.48 16.11
C PHE A 356 10.42 10.68 17.44
N ILE A 357 11.48 11.47 17.44
CA ILE A 357 12.24 11.84 18.64
C ILE A 357 11.34 12.58 19.63
N SER A 358 10.52 13.52 19.14
CA SER A 358 9.57 14.29 19.96
C SER A 358 8.49 13.40 20.58
N SER A 359 7.95 12.45 19.81
CA SER A 359 6.99 11.44 20.30
C SER A 359 7.60 10.59 21.40
N PHE A 360 8.86 10.22 21.23
CA PHE A 360 9.58 9.40 22.18
C PHE A 360 9.86 10.12 23.50
N TYR A 361 10.32 11.37 23.46
CA TYR A 361 10.53 12.19 24.65
C TYR A 361 9.22 12.62 25.32
N GLY A 362 8.09 12.44 24.63
CA GLY A 362 6.75 12.78 25.12
C GLY A 362 6.44 14.28 25.03
N ILE A 363 7.18 15.01 24.18
CA ILE A 363 7.04 16.45 23.96
C ILE A 363 6.34 16.77 22.65
N LEU A 364 5.90 15.75 21.89
CA LEU A 364 5.23 15.93 20.60
C LEU A 364 4.10 16.96 20.66
N THR A 365 3.25 16.89 21.68
CA THR A 365 2.13 17.84 21.84
C THR A 365 2.62 19.28 22.01
N ASP A 366 3.70 19.48 22.77
CA ASP A 366 4.29 20.80 22.99
C ASP A 366 4.96 21.32 21.72
N VAL A 367 5.69 20.45 21.01
CA VAL A 367 6.35 20.75 19.72
C VAL A 367 5.31 21.15 18.66
N LEU A 368 4.23 20.39 18.49
CA LEU A 368 3.18 20.70 17.50
C LEU A 368 2.36 21.95 17.88
N ARG A 369 2.31 22.31 19.16
CA ARG A 369 1.68 23.57 19.60
C ARG A 369 2.55 24.77 19.28
N LEU A 370 3.87 24.63 19.44
CA LEU A 370 4.83 25.73 19.38
C LEU A 370 5.49 25.89 17.99
N SER A 371 5.39 24.88 17.12
CA SER A 371 5.90 24.89 15.75
C SER A 371 4.75 24.72 14.74
N PRO A 372 4.25 25.81 14.12
CA PRO A 372 3.20 25.77 13.10
C PRO A 372 3.58 24.89 11.90
N TYR A 373 4.83 24.97 11.45
CA TYR A 373 5.35 24.19 10.33
C TYR A 373 5.28 22.67 10.58
N LEU A 374 5.74 22.21 11.74
CA LEU A 374 5.64 20.78 12.08
C LEU A 374 4.19 20.33 12.25
N LYS A 375 3.31 21.22 12.71
CA LYS A 375 1.87 20.94 12.81
C LYS A 375 1.26 20.70 11.43
N GLU A 376 1.56 21.54 10.45
CA GLU A 376 1.12 21.36 9.05
C GLU A 376 1.63 20.04 8.46
N CYS A 377 2.91 19.71 8.67
CA CYS A 377 3.48 18.44 8.23
C CYS A 377 2.73 17.20 8.78
N THR A 378 2.08 17.32 9.96
CA THR A 378 1.29 16.23 10.56
C THR A 378 -0.18 16.18 10.13
N ASN A 379 -0.67 17.19 9.39
CA ASN A 379 -2.05 17.22 8.88
C ASN A 379 -2.22 16.39 7.60
N VAL A 380 -1.12 16.04 6.92
CA VAL A 380 -1.13 15.17 5.74
C VAL A 380 -1.34 13.71 6.17
N GLU A 381 -2.23 12.97 5.49
CA GLU A 381 -2.47 11.54 5.74
C GLU A 381 -1.28 10.67 5.25
N LYS A 382 -0.14 10.70 5.97
CA LYS A 382 1.02 9.84 5.69
C LYS A 382 1.06 8.62 6.61
N ASP A 383 1.53 7.49 6.08
CA ASP A 383 1.65 6.25 6.85
C ASP A 383 2.68 6.36 8.00
N ILE A 384 3.72 7.19 7.85
CA ILE A 384 4.68 7.50 8.92
C ILE A 384 4.03 8.20 10.12
N ILE A 385 3.08 9.11 9.87
CA ILE A 385 2.31 9.78 10.91
C ILE A 385 1.36 8.80 11.62
N LYS A 386 0.75 7.88 10.86
CA LYS A 386 -0.05 6.78 11.44
C LYS A 386 0.81 5.90 12.36
N LEU A 387 2.02 5.55 11.92
CA LEU A 387 2.98 4.78 12.72
C LEU A 387 3.39 5.53 14.00
N LEU A 388 3.73 6.82 13.89
CA LEU A 388 4.07 7.70 15.01
C LEU A 388 3.01 7.72 16.10
N ARG A 389 1.75 7.97 15.70
CA ARG A 389 0.60 7.99 16.63
C ARG A 389 0.41 6.64 17.33
N LEU A 390 0.62 5.54 16.60
CA LEU A 390 0.48 4.20 17.17
C LEU A 390 1.60 3.87 18.16
N ILE A 391 2.85 4.23 17.86
CA ILE A 391 3.98 4.05 18.79
C ILE A 391 3.75 4.86 20.06
N TYR A 392 3.30 6.11 19.93
CA TYR A 392 2.96 6.95 21.07
C TYR A 392 1.85 6.33 21.92
N SER A 393 0.80 5.80 21.27
CA SER A 393 -0.29 5.12 21.97
C SER A 393 0.18 3.85 22.69
N GLU A 394 0.91 2.97 22.01
CA GLU A 394 1.38 1.68 22.51
C GLU A 394 2.37 1.86 23.67
N LYS A 395 3.21 2.90 23.63
CA LYS A 395 4.13 3.24 24.73
C LYS A 395 3.42 3.47 26.06
N LYS A 396 2.19 4.01 26.02
CA LYS A 396 1.39 4.37 27.19
C LYS A 396 0.45 3.26 27.67
N VAL A 397 0.33 2.17 26.91
CA VAL A 397 -0.61 1.08 27.22
C VAL A 397 -0.21 0.37 28.49
N LYS A 398 -1.15 0.26 29.43
CA LYS A 398 -1.03 -0.57 30.63
C LYS A 398 -1.56 -1.99 30.37
N THR A 399 -1.20 -2.91 31.25
CA THR A 399 -1.75 -4.27 31.20
C THR A 399 -3.27 -4.24 31.31
N ASN A 400 -3.93 -4.99 30.44
CA ASN A 400 -5.38 -5.10 30.23
C ASN A 400 -6.04 -3.91 29.52
N GLU A 401 -5.28 -2.92 29.05
CA GLU A 401 -5.81 -1.87 28.18
C GLU A 401 -5.84 -2.32 26.71
N MET A 402 -6.78 -1.74 25.96
CA MET A 402 -6.99 -2.05 24.55
C MET A 402 -6.46 -0.96 23.63
N ILE A 403 -5.88 -1.40 22.51
CA ILE A 403 -5.52 -0.55 21.38
C ILE A 403 -6.22 -1.00 20.10
N SER A 404 -6.29 -0.10 19.12
CA SER A 404 -6.84 -0.39 17.80
C SER A 404 -5.93 -1.35 17.02
N LEU A 405 -4.63 -1.07 16.99
CA LEU A 405 -3.67 -1.81 16.19
C LEU A 405 -2.25 -1.77 16.81
N PRO A 406 -1.62 -2.91 17.10
CA PRO A 406 -0.22 -2.93 17.54
C PRO A 406 0.72 -2.50 16.42
N VAL A 407 1.78 -1.77 16.77
CA VAL A 407 2.80 -1.25 15.84
C VAL A 407 3.41 -2.40 15.01
N LYS A 408 3.55 -3.61 15.60
CA LYS A 408 4.18 -4.77 14.94
C LYS A 408 3.40 -5.23 13.73
N LYS A 409 2.07 -5.12 13.82
CA LYS A 409 1.15 -5.50 12.76
C LYS A 409 1.23 -4.54 11.58
N ILE A 410 1.44 -3.24 11.84
CA ILE A 410 1.72 -2.28 10.76
C ILE A 410 3.06 -2.55 10.12
N ILE A 411 4.13 -2.68 10.90
CA ILE A 411 5.48 -2.85 10.34
C ILE A 411 5.61 -4.16 9.54
N LEU A 412 4.86 -5.20 9.89
CA LEU A 412 4.80 -6.44 9.10
C LEU A 412 4.22 -6.24 7.69
N HIS A 413 3.30 -5.29 7.51
CA HIS A 413 2.64 -5.04 6.23
C HIS A 413 3.17 -3.82 5.48
N LYS A 414 3.70 -2.84 6.22
CA LYS A 414 4.13 -1.54 5.72
C LYS A 414 5.54 -1.19 6.20
N ARG A 415 6.48 -2.12 6.02
CA ARG A 415 7.88 -1.92 6.44
C ARG A 415 8.53 -0.73 5.74
N ALA A 416 8.14 -0.45 4.50
CA ALA A 416 8.66 0.64 3.68
C ALA A 416 8.45 2.03 4.32
N VAL A 417 7.47 2.19 5.19
CA VAL A 417 7.23 3.44 5.95
C VAL A 417 8.46 3.87 6.74
N LEU A 418 9.25 2.92 7.24
CA LEU A 418 10.48 3.23 7.97
C LEU A 418 11.58 3.86 7.09
N ASN A 419 11.46 3.79 5.76
CA ASN A 419 12.40 4.41 4.83
C ASN A 419 12.18 5.93 4.69
N GLU A 420 11.07 6.44 5.23
CA GLU A 420 10.75 7.87 5.34
C GLU A 420 11.47 8.55 6.51
N LEU A 421 12.31 7.81 7.24
CA LEU A 421 13.16 8.32 8.32
C LEU A 421 14.61 8.44 7.84
N ASP A 422 15.38 9.30 8.50
CA ASP A 422 16.83 9.29 8.38
C ASP A 422 17.39 7.90 8.75
N ASP A 423 18.47 7.48 8.07
CA ASP A 423 19.06 6.15 8.24
C ASP A 423 19.46 5.87 9.71
N VAL A 424 20.03 6.88 10.38
CA VAL A 424 20.48 6.78 11.78
C VAL A 424 19.29 6.58 12.71
N ILE A 425 18.22 7.35 12.50
CA ILE A 425 17.01 7.28 13.31
C ILE A 425 16.23 6.01 13.01
N ARG A 426 16.12 5.62 11.74
CA ARG A 426 15.46 4.38 11.31
C ARG A 426 15.99 3.17 12.07
N ASP A 427 17.32 3.00 12.13
CA ASP A 427 17.93 1.85 12.79
C ASP A 427 17.64 1.86 14.30
N LYS A 428 17.67 3.04 14.90
CA LYS A 428 17.31 3.21 16.31
C LYS A 428 15.83 2.91 16.56
N VAL A 429 14.95 3.43 15.70
CA VAL A 429 13.51 3.20 15.74
C VAL A 429 13.21 1.71 15.57
N ILE A 430 13.83 1.02 14.62
CA ILE A 430 13.72 -0.46 14.46
C ILE A 430 14.12 -1.16 15.76
N THR A 431 15.22 -0.73 16.38
CA THR A 431 15.68 -1.30 17.65
C THR A 431 14.67 -1.05 18.76
N ILE A 432 14.17 0.17 18.93
CA ILE A 432 13.15 0.56 19.92
C ILE A 432 11.87 -0.24 19.71
N ILE A 433 11.40 -0.31 18.47
CA ILE A 433 10.26 -1.09 18.01
C ILE A 433 10.45 -2.55 18.45
N ASN A 434 11.57 -3.18 18.09
CA ASN A 434 11.89 -4.55 18.49
C ASN A 434 11.93 -4.76 20.01
N ASP A 435 12.38 -3.76 20.76
CA ASP A 435 12.52 -3.80 22.21
C ASP A 435 11.23 -3.49 22.99
N MET A 436 10.37 -2.64 22.43
CA MET A 436 9.05 -2.30 22.95
C MET A 436 8.04 -3.42 22.74
N TYR A 437 8.31 -4.32 21.80
CA TYR A 437 7.29 -5.27 21.39
C TYR A 437 6.99 -6.35 22.41
N ASN A 438 5.87 -6.14 23.08
CA ASN A 438 4.90 -7.20 23.28
C ASN A 438 4.60 -7.81 21.90
N ASP A 439 4.78 -9.13 21.76
CA ASP A 439 4.32 -9.83 20.55
C ASP A 439 2.80 -9.68 20.43
N TYR A 440 2.21 -10.01 19.29
CA TYR A 440 0.75 -10.12 19.20
C TYR A 440 0.34 -11.49 18.70
N SER A 441 -0.87 -11.89 19.07
CA SER A 441 -1.51 -13.08 18.55
C SER A 441 -2.94 -12.78 18.17
N ASP A 442 -3.33 -13.28 17.01
CA ASP A 442 -4.69 -13.16 16.53
C ASP A 442 -5.65 -14.14 17.22
N TYR A 443 -5.13 -15.04 18.08
CA TYR A 443 -5.94 -15.98 18.83
C TYR A 443 -5.25 -16.43 20.14
N VAL A 444 -5.99 -17.10 21.03
CA VAL A 444 -5.49 -17.74 22.25
C VAL A 444 -6.01 -19.16 22.42
N VAL A 445 -5.24 -19.99 23.12
CA VAL A 445 -5.66 -21.32 23.55
C VAL A 445 -6.13 -21.27 25.00
N MET A 446 -7.36 -21.73 25.25
CA MET A 446 -7.91 -21.79 26.60
C MET A 446 -7.57 -23.11 27.29
N TYR A 447 -7.27 -23.04 28.58
CA TYR A 447 -6.94 -24.23 29.38
C TYR A 447 -7.45 -24.13 30.83
N ASN A 448 -7.61 -25.28 31.49
CA ASN A 448 -8.22 -25.36 32.82
C ASN A 448 -7.25 -25.18 34.00
N LYS A 449 -6.01 -25.70 33.93
CA LYS A 449 -5.00 -25.65 35.01
C LYS A 449 -3.59 -25.39 34.46
N GLY A 450 -2.71 -24.80 35.28
CA GLY A 450 -1.37 -24.31 34.90
C GLY A 450 -0.66 -25.14 33.84
N ILE A 451 -0.24 -24.48 32.77
CA ILE A 451 0.46 -25.11 31.65
C ILE A 451 1.96 -24.86 31.78
N ASN A 452 2.75 -25.93 31.78
CA ASN A 452 4.22 -25.89 31.78
C ASN A 452 4.82 -26.35 30.45
N LYS A 453 4.03 -27.06 29.62
CA LYS A 453 4.40 -27.52 28.29
C LYS A 453 3.28 -27.26 27.30
N CYS A 454 3.64 -26.87 26.09
CA CYS A 454 2.76 -26.54 25.00
C CYS A 454 1.96 -27.77 24.54
N HIS A 455 0.65 -27.64 24.41
CA HIS A 455 -0.22 -28.73 23.93
C HIS A 455 0.02 -29.11 22.46
N ASN A 456 0.66 -28.25 21.67
CA ASN A 456 0.88 -28.47 20.23
C ASN A 456 2.22 -29.16 19.91
N ASP A 457 3.26 -28.93 20.70
CA ASP A 457 4.62 -29.43 20.39
C ASP A 457 5.41 -29.90 21.63
N ASN A 458 4.78 -29.90 22.80
CA ASN A 458 5.34 -30.32 24.10
C ASN A 458 6.57 -29.55 24.56
N PHE A 459 6.89 -28.41 23.91
CA PHE A 459 7.96 -27.52 24.34
C PHE A 459 7.56 -26.71 25.57
N GLU A 460 8.56 -26.23 26.31
CA GLU A 460 8.34 -25.36 27.46
C GLU A 460 7.55 -24.09 27.06
N VAL A 461 6.70 -23.65 27.98
CA VAL A 461 5.97 -22.40 27.87
C VAL A 461 6.55 -21.38 28.84
N LYS A 462 6.71 -20.15 28.38
CA LYS A 462 7.20 -19.02 29.18
C LYS A 462 6.12 -17.96 29.31
N ASN A 463 6.08 -17.28 30.46
CA ASN A 463 5.20 -16.12 30.61
C ASN A 463 5.75 -14.96 29.75
N ARG A 464 4.89 -14.37 28.93
CA ARG A 464 5.23 -13.27 28.05
C ARG A 464 4.06 -12.31 27.94
N GLU A 465 4.35 -11.02 27.93
CA GLU A 465 3.37 -9.98 27.66
C GLU A 465 3.15 -9.88 26.14
N ILE A 466 1.90 -10.02 25.71
CA ILE A 466 1.52 -9.96 24.30
C ILE A 466 0.21 -9.17 24.13
N PHE A 467 -0.05 -8.71 22.91
CA PHE A 467 -1.34 -8.21 22.47
C PHE A 467 -2.21 -9.35 21.94
N ILE A 468 -3.41 -9.49 22.46
CA ILE A 468 -4.35 -10.54 22.04
C ILE A 468 -5.50 -9.88 21.30
N LYS A 469 -5.82 -10.40 20.12
CA LYS A 469 -6.96 -9.92 19.34
C LYS A 469 -8.28 -10.23 20.06
N VAL A 470 -9.12 -9.21 20.13
CA VAL A 470 -10.48 -9.29 20.65
C VAL A 470 -11.45 -8.72 19.63
N LYS A 471 -12.66 -9.29 19.59
CA LYS A 471 -13.67 -8.99 18.57
C LYS A 471 -15.01 -8.64 19.21
N LYS A 472 -15.70 -7.67 18.62
CA LYS A 472 -17.11 -7.39 18.87
C LYS A 472 -17.73 -7.00 17.53
N ASP A 473 -18.68 -7.79 17.03
CA ASP A 473 -19.26 -7.62 15.70
C ASP A 473 -18.16 -7.49 14.62
N ASN A 474 -18.13 -6.36 13.89
CA ASN A 474 -17.11 -6.04 12.89
C ASN A 474 -15.92 -5.23 13.43
N LYS A 475 -15.86 -4.94 14.74
CA LYS A 475 -14.78 -4.17 15.36
C LYS A 475 -13.72 -5.10 15.96
N VAL A 476 -12.47 -4.86 15.58
CA VAL A 476 -11.29 -5.57 16.09
C VAL A 476 -10.47 -4.63 16.96
N LYS A 477 -10.09 -5.11 18.15
CA LYS A 477 -9.10 -4.45 19.02
C LYS A 477 -8.08 -5.45 19.51
N TYR A 478 -7.06 -4.96 20.19
CA TYR A 478 -5.99 -5.76 20.79
C TYR A 478 -5.81 -5.39 22.25
N ILE A 479 -5.85 -6.38 23.15
CA ILE A 479 -5.65 -6.17 24.60
C ILE A 479 -4.24 -6.59 25.00
N CYS A 480 -3.51 -5.74 25.71
CA CYS A 480 -2.20 -6.06 26.26
C CYS A 480 -2.37 -6.96 27.49
N THR A 481 -1.80 -8.18 27.51
CA THR A 481 -1.85 -9.02 28.71
C THR A 481 -0.73 -10.05 28.75
N SER A 482 -0.35 -10.51 29.94
CA SER A 482 0.64 -11.58 30.10
C SER A 482 -0.01 -12.95 29.98
N VAL A 483 0.57 -13.81 29.16
CA VAL A 483 0.10 -15.18 28.90
C VAL A 483 1.28 -16.13 28.82
N ASN A 484 1.01 -17.41 29.01
CA ASN A 484 2.03 -18.43 28.78
C ASN A 484 2.15 -18.65 27.26
N THR A 485 3.32 -18.48 26.68
CA THR A 485 3.59 -18.70 25.25
C THR A 485 4.56 -19.85 25.06
N CYS A 486 4.28 -20.74 24.12
CA CYS A 486 5.24 -21.79 23.75
C CYS A 486 6.52 -21.17 23.18
N ILE A 487 7.68 -21.64 23.63
CA ILE A 487 8.98 -21.17 23.13
C ILE A 487 9.18 -21.53 21.65
N LYS A 488 8.59 -22.63 21.18
CA LYS A 488 8.76 -23.13 19.81
C LYS A 488 7.66 -22.65 18.86
N CYS A 489 6.39 -22.97 19.11
CA CYS A 489 5.29 -22.58 18.21
C CYS A 489 4.67 -21.21 18.49
N ASN A 490 5.16 -20.47 19.50
CA ASN A 490 4.69 -19.12 19.90
C ASN A 490 3.18 -19.00 20.19
N LEU A 491 2.48 -20.12 20.42
CA LEU A 491 1.06 -20.12 20.74
C LEU A 491 0.84 -19.59 22.16
N PRO A 492 -0.06 -18.60 22.34
CA PRO A 492 -0.41 -18.11 23.66
C PRO A 492 -1.53 -18.93 24.31
N TYR A 493 -1.34 -19.19 25.59
CA TYR A 493 -2.20 -19.97 26.45
C TYR A 493 -2.75 -19.08 27.56
N ILE A 494 -4.07 -19.12 27.72
CA ILE A 494 -4.78 -18.38 28.76
C ILE A 494 -5.63 -19.30 29.62
N ASN A 495 -5.41 -19.23 30.93
CA ASN A 495 -6.19 -19.99 31.92
C ASN A 495 -7.64 -19.46 31.93
N ASN A 496 -8.64 -20.35 31.98
CA ASN A 496 -10.06 -20.00 32.13
C ASN A 496 -10.37 -18.99 33.25
N LYS A 497 -9.75 -19.12 34.43
CA LYS A 497 -9.84 -18.15 35.53
C LYS A 497 -9.29 -16.78 35.16
N ARG A 498 -8.21 -16.72 34.36
CA ARG A 498 -7.61 -15.46 33.88
C ARG A 498 -8.44 -14.86 32.76
N ALA A 499 -8.98 -15.67 31.86
CA ALA A 499 -9.91 -15.25 30.83
C ALA A 499 -11.19 -14.63 31.43
N LYS A 500 -11.78 -15.26 32.46
CA LYS A 500 -12.91 -14.70 33.21
C LYS A 500 -12.59 -13.39 33.93
N LYS A 501 -11.34 -13.21 34.39
CA LYS A 501 -10.92 -11.93 34.96
C LYS A 501 -10.79 -10.86 33.88
N LEU A 502 -10.21 -11.22 32.73
CA LEU A 502 -10.06 -10.32 31.60
C LEU A 502 -11.41 -9.91 31.00
N SER A 503 -12.39 -10.82 30.92
CA SER A 503 -13.72 -10.52 30.37
C SER A 503 -14.42 -9.36 31.08
N ASN A 504 -14.13 -9.14 32.36
CA ASN A 504 -14.66 -7.99 33.11
C ASN A 504 -14.10 -6.64 32.59
N TYR A 505 -12.96 -6.65 31.90
CA TYR A 505 -12.35 -5.48 31.26
C TYR A 505 -12.67 -5.39 29.76
N LEU A 506 -13.37 -6.39 29.19
CA LEU A 506 -13.50 -6.50 27.73
C LEU A 506 -14.62 -5.65 27.11
N ASN A 507 -15.44 -4.87 27.84
CA ASN A 507 -16.52 -4.03 27.28
C ASN A 507 -17.32 -4.72 26.13
N GLU A 508 -17.77 -5.96 26.37
CA GLU A 508 -18.51 -6.82 25.41
C GLU A 508 -17.69 -7.41 24.25
N TYR A 509 -16.37 -7.20 24.21
CA TYR A 509 -15.49 -7.91 23.28
C TYR A 509 -15.24 -9.35 23.76
N SER A 510 -15.03 -10.26 22.80
CA SER A 510 -14.66 -11.66 23.05
C SER A 510 -13.24 -11.95 22.55
N PHE A 511 -12.61 -12.95 23.14
CA PHE A 511 -11.33 -13.46 22.66
C PHE A 511 -11.52 -14.22 21.34
N ASP A 512 -10.56 -14.09 20.44
CA ASP A 512 -10.44 -15.00 19.31
C ASP A 512 -9.76 -16.29 19.83
N ILE A 513 -10.46 -17.42 19.80
CA ILE A 513 -9.99 -18.66 20.41
C ILE A 513 -9.50 -19.60 19.31
N LYS A 514 -8.29 -20.11 19.47
CA LYS A 514 -7.79 -21.21 18.66
C LYS A 514 -8.20 -22.52 19.31
N GLU A 515 -9.08 -23.25 18.64
CA GLU A 515 -9.32 -24.64 18.95
C GLU A 515 -8.08 -25.44 18.56
N LEU A 516 -7.38 -25.98 19.57
CA LEU A 516 -6.38 -27.00 19.35
C LEU A 516 -7.10 -28.32 19.16
N GLN A 517 -6.75 -29.04 18.09
CA GLN A 517 -7.03 -30.47 18.03
C GLN A 517 -6.08 -31.14 19.03
N ILE A 518 -6.53 -31.25 20.28
CA ILE A 518 -5.81 -31.99 21.31
C ILE A 518 -5.98 -33.46 20.93
N ASN A 519 -4.89 -34.11 20.51
CA ASN A 519 -4.84 -35.57 20.55
C ASN A 519 -4.88 -35.94 22.03
N ILE A 520 -6.08 -36.21 22.52
CA ILE A 520 -6.29 -36.93 23.76
C ILE A 520 -5.83 -38.35 23.45
N GLU A 521 -4.59 -38.66 23.78
CA GLU A 521 -4.26 -40.04 24.15
C GLU A 521 -4.96 -40.30 25.48
N GLU A 522 -6.26 -40.57 25.42
CA GLU A 522 -6.86 -41.52 26.31
C GLU A 522 -7.42 -42.60 25.40
N SER A 523 -6.95 -43.82 25.63
CA SER A 523 -7.79 -45.01 25.59
C SER A 523 -9.28 -44.66 25.43
N ASN A 524 -9.85 -45.01 24.26
CA ASN A 524 -11.20 -44.72 23.74
C ASN A 524 -11.24 -43.66 22.61
N ASP A 525 -10.84 -44.07 21.39
CA ASP A 525 -11.76 -44.34 20.27
C ASP A 525 -10.89 -44.43 18.99
N GLU A 526 -10.50 -45.66 18.65
CA GLU A 526 -9.52 -46.02 17.61
C GLU A 526 -9.95 -45.69 16.15
N SER A 527 -11.09 -45.01 15.92
CA SER A 527 -11.63 -44.83 14.56
C SER A 527 -11.32 -43.47 13.91
N LYS A 528 -10.68 -42.51 14.62
CA LYS A 528 -10.39 -41.16 14.07
C LYS A 528 -8.92 -40.83 13.87
N GLU A 529 -7.98 -41.56 14.49
CA GLU A 529 -6.54 -41.33 14.36
C GLU A 529 -5.98 -41.74 12.99
N GLU A 530 -6.59 -42.73 12.33
CA GLU A 530 -6.12 -43.21 11.03
C GLU A 530 -6.12 -42.12 9.95
N ILE A 531 -7.10 -41.20 9.98
CA ILE A 531 -7.25 -40.25 8.89
C ILE A 531 -6.27 -39.06 9.01
N THR A 532 -5.60 -38.84 10.15
CA THR A 532 -4.72 -37.66 10.34
C THR A 532 -3.23 -37.98 10.19
N SER A 533 -2.82 -39.23 10.45
CA SER A 533 -1.45 -39.71 10.26
C SER A 533 -1.09 -39.89 8.77
N GLU A 534 -2.08 -40.12 7.89
CA GLU A 534 -1.88 -40.14 6.44
C GLU A 534 -1.68 -38.73 5.83
N ARG A 535 -2.14 -37.66 6.49
CA ARG A 535 -2.34 -36.30 5.92
C ARG A 535 -1.09 -35.40 5.77
N ILE A 536 0.04 -35.73 6.40
CA ILE A 536 1.37 -35.09 6.18
C ILE A 536 2.29 -35.99 5.35
N LYS A 537 1.96 -37.29 5.31
CA LYS A 537 2.76 -38.33 4.66
C LYS A 537 2.88 -38.08 3.17
N GLU A 538 1.83 -37.65 2.48
CA GLU A 538 1.87 -37.45 1.02
C GLU A 538 2.76 -36.29 0.59
N TYR A 539 2.65 -35.12 1.22
CA TYR A 539 3.57 -34.01 0.95
C TYR A 539 5.01 -34.40 1.27
N GLU A 540 5.24 -35.04 2.41
CA GLU A 540 6.58 -35.51 2.80
C GLU A 540 7.11 -36.62 1.87
N ASN A 541 6.24 -37.47 1.35
CA ASN A 541 6.57 -38.47 0.33
C ASN A 541 6.92 -37.81 -1.01
N ILE A 542 6.21 -36.74 -1.41
CA ILE A 542 6.56 -35.95 -2.61
C ILE A 542 7.93 -35.31 -2.42
N ILE A 543 8.18 -34.63 -1.29
CA ILE A 543 9.46 -33.96 -1.02
C ILE A 543 10.61 -34.95 -0.95
N SER A 544 10.46 -36.05 -0.22
CA SER A 544 11.50 -37.07 -0.08
C SER A 544 11.82 -37.74 -1.42
N SER A 545 10.81 -38.19 -2.17
CA SER A 545 11.01 -38.79 -3.50
C SER A 545 11.58 -37.79 -4.52
N PHE A 546 11.11 -36.54 -4.49
CA PHE A 546 11.58 -35.50 -5.40
C PHE A 546 13.04 -35.17 -5.11
N ARG A 547 13.43 -35.07 -3.84
CA ARG A 547 14.82 -34.82 -3.41
C ARG A 547 15.79 -35.85 -3.97
N VAL A 548 15.41 -37.13 -4.00
CA VAL A 548 16.24 -38.24 -4.52
C VAL A 548 16.01 -38.57 -6.01
N SER A 549 15.33 -37.70 -6.77
CA SER A 549 15.07 -37.86 -8.22
C SER A 549 14.19 -39.05 -8.61
N LYS A 550 13.35 -39.55 -7.68
CA LYS A 550 12.35 -40.57 -7.98
C LYS A 550 11.09 -39.94 -8.58
N HIS A 551 11.23 -39.32 -9.75
CA HIS A 551 10.19 -38.48 -10.39
C HIS A 551 8.85 -39.20 -10.61
N LEU A 552 8.88 -40.50 -10.97
CA LEU A 552 7.66 -41.30 -11.13
C LEU A 552 6.91 -41.46 -9.80
N GLU A 553 7.64 -41.63 -8.70
CA GLU A 553 7.07 -41.79 -7.36
C GLU A 553 6.52 -40.46 -6.85
N SER A 554 7.29 -39.37 -7.05
CA SER A 554 6.82 -38.00 -6.77
C SER A 554 5.55 -37.66 -7.52
N LEU A 555 5.45 -38.05 -8.81
CA LEU A 555 4.26 -37.82 -9.61
C LEU A 555 3.06 -38.63 -9.11
N ARG A 556 3.26 -39.87 -8.66
CA ARG A 556 2.18 -40.69 -8.08
C ARG A 556 1.63 -40.04 -6.81
N TYR A 557 2.49 -39.66 -5.87
CA TYR A 557 2.03 -38.98 -4.65
C TYR A 557 1.41 -37.61 -4.94
N LEU A 558 1.94 -36.87 -5.92
CA LEU A 558 1.38 -35.59 -6.35
C LEU A 558 -0.05 -35.75 -6.88
N ASN A 559 -0.34 -36.80 -7.66
CA ASN A 559 -1.68 -37.04 -8.19
C ASN A 559 -2.68 -37.35 -7.07
N VAL A 560 -2.28 -38.21 -6.13
CA VAL A 560 -3.11 -38.55 -4.98
C VAL A 560 -3.45 -37.30 -4.16
N LEU A 561 -2.46 -36.44 -3.92
CA LEU A 561 -2.65 -35.19 -3.18
C LEU A 561 -3.52 -34.19 -3.94
N LEU A 562 -3.35 -34.07 -5.25
CA LEU A 562 -4.14 -33.15 -6.10
C LEU A 562 -5.62 -33.55 -6.21
N ASP A 563 -5.92 -34.85 -6.12
CA ASP A 563 -7.29 -35.37 -6.14
C ASP A 563 -8.02 -35.13 -4.79
N ASN A 564 -7.30 -34.76 -3.73
CA ASN A 564 -7.84 -34.53 -2.39
C ASN A 564 -7.95 -33.03 -2.02
N LYS A 565 -9.01 -32.37 -2.50
CA LYS A 565 -9.24 -30.92 -2.27
C LYS A 565 -9.18 -30.48 -0.80
N LYS A 566 -9.63 -31.34 0.13
CA LYS A 566 -9.61 -31.07 1.59
C LYS A 566 -8.19 -31.07 2.18
N VAL A 567 -7.26 -31.81 1.57
CA VAL A 567 -5.84 -31.83 1.98
C VAL A 567 -5.15 -30.57 1.47
N ILE A 568 -5.42 -30.16 0.23
CA ILE A 568 -4.89 -28.92 -0.35
C ILE A 568 -5.28 -27.68 0.48
N GLU A 569 -6.50 -27.61 1.01
CA GLU A 569 -6.97 -26.50 1.87
C GLU A 569 -6.19 -26.34 3.18
N LYS A 570 -5.47 -27.37 3.60
CA LYS A 570 -4.72 -27.39 4.86
C LYS A 570 -3.22 -27.19 4.67
N LEU A 571 -2.74 -27.12 3.43
CA LEU A 571 -1.34 -26.86 3.12
C LEU A 571 -1.02 -25.37 3.31
N ASN A 572 0.19 -25.08 3.83
CA ASN A 572 0.65 -23.71 4.00
C ASN A 572 1.19 -23.11 2.69
N LYS A 573 1.40 -21.78 2.68
CA LYS A 573 1.85 -21.03 1.49
C LYS A 573 3.14 -21.59 0.88
N ILE A 574 4.10 -22.02 1.70
CA ILE A 574 5.38 -22.59 1.26
C ILE A 574 5.16 -23.96 0.59
N GLN A 575 4.35 -24.82 1.20
CA GLN A 575 4.04 -26.15 0.67
C GLN A 575 3.32 -26.06 -0.66
N ILE A 576 2.31 -25.19 -0.75
CA ILE A 576 1.54 -24.99 -2.00
C ILE A 576 2.44 -24.42 -3.10
N THR A 577 3.27 -23.41 -2.78
CA THR A 577 4.22 -22.81 -3.73
C THR A 577 5.26 -23.82 -4.20
N THR A 578 5.79 -24.65 -3.29
CA THR A 578 6.72 -25.74 -3.62
C THR A 578 6.08 -26.76 -4.56
N LEU A 579 4.84 -27.16 -4.28
CA LEU A 579 4.08 -28.08 -5.14
C LEU A 579 3.81 -27.48 -6.53
N LEU A 580 3.58 -26.17 -6.64
CA LEU A 580 3.44 -25.51 -7.95
C LEU A 580 4.70 -25.73 -8.82
N PHE A 581 5.88 -25.44 -8.29
CA PHE A 581 7.14 -25.63 -9.03
C PHE A 581 7.43 -27.11 -9.34
N ILE A 582 7.21 -28.02 -8.38
CA ILE A 582 7.37 -29.46 -8.62
C ILE A 582 6.38 -29.96 -9.68
N THR A 583 5.13 -29.48 -9.65
CA THR A 583 4.11 -29.85 -10.64
C THR A 583 4.51 -29.40 -12.04
N TYR A 584 4.96 -28.14 -12.18
CA TYR A 584 5.46 -27.65 -13.46
C TYR A 584 6.62 -28.51 -13.97
N TYR A 585 7.58 -28.82 -13.11
CA TYR A 585 8.73 -29.63 -13.50
C TYR A 585 8.32 -31.04 -13.96
N LEU A 586 7.42 -31.71 -13.22
CA LEU A 586 7.02 -33.09 -13.51
C LEU A 586 6.01 -33.22 -14.66
N ARG A 587 5.13 -32.24 -14.87
CA ARG A 587 4.00 -32.32 -15.82
C ARG A 587 4.05 -31.30 -16.96
N GLY A 588 4.91 -30.29 -16.87
CA GLY A 588 5.03 -29.23 -17.85
C GLY A 588 3.85 -28.26 -17.86
N ARG A 589 3.89 -27.31 -18.81
CA ARG A 589 2.96 -26.17 -18.93
C ARG A 589 1.48 -26.55 -19.04
N ASN A 590 1.14 -27.74 -19.53
CA ASN A 590 -0.24 -28.13 -19.79
C ASN A 590 -1.01 -28.57 -18.54
N TYR A 591 -0.36 -28.64 -17.39
CA TYR A 591 -0.98 -28.98 -16.12
C TYR A 591 -0.79 -27.83 -15.14
N VAL A 592 -1.42 -26.69 -15.43
CA VAL A 592 -1.50 -25.56 -14.49
C VAL A 592 -2.63 -25.85 -13.52
N PRO A 593 -2.36 -26.13 -12.23
CA PRO A 593 -3.43 -26.34 -11.27
C PRO A 593 -3.96 -24.94 -10.91
N ASN A 594 -4.93 -24.45 -11.68
CA ASN A 594 -5.65 -23.21 -11.36
C ASN A 594 -6.18 -23.23 -9.91
N ASP A 595 -6.46 -24.42 -9.39
CA ASP A 595 -6.85 -24.67 -8.00
C ASP A 595 -5.74 -24.39 -6.97
N LEU A 596 -4.46 -24.59 -7.31
CA LEU A 596 -3.33 -24.21 -6.45
C LEU A 596 -3.02 -22.72 -6.58
N LEU A 597 -2.98 -22.17 -7.81
CA LEU A 597 -2.70 -20.74 -8.06
C LEU A 597 -3.68 -19.80 -7.35
N ARG A 598 -4.99 -20.12 -7.38
CA ARG A 598 -6.03 -19.32 -6.69
C ARG A 598 -5.89 -19.33 -5.16
N LYS A 599 -5.20 -20.32 -4.58
CA LYS A 599 -5.09 -20.50 -3.12
C LYS A 599 -3.83 -19.91 -2.49
N VAL A 600 -2.77 -19.63 -3.26
CA VAL A 600 -1.50 -19.14 -2.69
C VAL A 600 -1.59 -17.71 -2.12
N ASN A 601 -2.61 -16.93 -2.52
CA ASN A 601 -2.76 -15.52 -2.15
C ASN A 601 -1.42 -14.76 -2.30
N PHE A 602 -0.82 -14.87 -3.48
CA PHE A 602 0.42 -14.18 -3.81
C PHE A 602 0.18 -12.66 -3.79
N THR A 603 1.12 -11.90 -3.24
CA THR A 603 1.17 -10.44 -3.44
C THR A 603 1.94 -10.11 -4.71
N ASP A 604 1.75 -8.91 -5.28
CA ASP A 604 2.47 -8.50 -6.51
C ASP A 604 3.99 -8.37 -6.31
N THR A 605 4.43 -8.38 -5.06
CA THR A 605 5.83 -8.36 -4.62
C THR A 605 6.46 -9.74 -4.43
N ASP A 606 5.70 -10.84 -4.52
CA ASP A 606 6.23 -12.19 -4.36
C ASP A 606 7.02 -12.61 -5.62
N TYR A 607 8.35 -12.73 -5.52
CA TYR A 607 9.22 -13.10 -6.66
C TYR A 607 8.85 -14.45 -7.27
N GLU A 608 8.42 -15.42 -6.45
CA GLU A 608 7.97 -16.75 -6.88
C GLU A 608 6.76 -16.69 -7.81
N LYS A 609 5.83 -15.76 -7.59
CA LYS A 609 4.68 -15.53 -8.47
C LYS A 609 5.16 -15.13 -9.85
N ASN A 610 5.98 -14.08 -9.91
CA ASN A 610 6.51 -13.52 -11.16
C ASN A 610 7.39 -14.53 -11.90
N ILE A 611 8.21 -15.30 -11.17
CA ILE A 611 9.01 -16.40 -11.73
C ILE A 611 8.11 -17.48 -12.32
N TYR A 612 7.08 -17.92 -11.59
CA TYR A 612 6.18 -18.97 -12.06
C TYR A 612 5.32 -18.53 -13.25
N GLU A 613 4.84 -17.28 -13.27
CA GLU A 613 4.11 -16.70 -14.40
C GLU A 613 5.00 -16.59 -15.64
N LYS A 614 6.23 -16.06 -15.50
CA LYS A 614 7.21 -16.01 -16.59
C LYS A 614 7.62 -17.41 -17.08
N LEU A 615 7.69 -18.39 -16.17
CA LEU A 615 7.98 -19.79 -16.46
C LEU A 615 6.87 -20.47 -17.29
N ILE A 616 5.61 -20.22 -16.95
CA ILE A 616 4.45 -20.71 -17.73
C ILE A 616 4.39 -20.03 -19.09
N ASN A 617 4.66 -18.73 -19.14
CA ASN A 617 4.58 -17.94 -20.37
C ASN A 617 5.81 -18.09 -21.29
N LEU A 618 6.85 -18.79 -20.84
CA LEU A 618 8.11 -19.01 -21.56
C LEU A 618 8.79 -17.70 -22.02
N HIS A 619 8.61 -16.61 -21.26
CA HIS A 619 9.10 -15.29 -21.61
C HIS A 619 10.00 -14.74 -20.49
N GLU A 620 11.25 -14.39 -20.80
CA GLU A 620 12.23 -13.77 -19.89
C GLU A 620 12.48 -14.48 -18.54
N PHE A 621 11.95 -15.69 -18.36
CA PHE A 621 12.07 -16.45 -17.13
C PHE A 621 13.51 -16.59 -16.64
N LYS A 622 14.45 -16.87 -17.56
CA LYS A 622 15.86 -17.09 -17.21
C LYS A 622 16.51 -15.84 -16.61
N ASN A 623 16.36 -14.68 -17.26
CA ASN A 623 16.91 -13.42 -16.77
C ASN A 623 16.34 -13.08 -15.40
N TYR A 624 15.03 -13.31 -15.21
CA TYR A 624 14.36 -13.04 -13.95
C TYR A 624 14.79 -14.05 -12.86
N LEU A 625 14.90 -15.34 -13.17
CA LEU A 625 15.39 -16.35 -12.23
C LEU A 625 16.84 -16.06 -11.81
N ASP A 626 17.73 -15.70 -12.75
CA ASP A 626 19.13 -15.43 -12.43
C ASP A 626 19.31 -14.25 -11.49
N ILE A 627 18.50 -13.18 -11.65
CA ILE A 627 18.52 -12.00 -10.78
C ILE A 627 17.92 -12.34 -9.40
N TYR A 628 16.81 -13.09 -9.37
CA TYR A 628 15.98 -13.21 -8.15
C TYR A 628 16.05 -14.57 -7.44
N LYS A 629 16.83 -15.56 -7.91
CA LYS A 629 16.92 -16.90 -7.29
C LYS A 629 17.34 -16.89 -5.81
N ASN A 630 18.13 -15.91 -5.39
CA ASN A 630 18.55 -15.76 -3.99
C ASN A 630 17.47 -15.12 -3.10
N HIS A 631 16.43 -14.54 -3.69
CA HIS A 631 15.33 -13.86 -3.00
C HIS A 631 14.11 -14.77 -2.78
N LEU A 632 14.15 -16.03 -3.23
CA LEU A 632 13.06 -16.98 -3.05
C LEU A 632 12.95 -17.40 -1.58
N LYS A 633 11.80 -17.13 -0.95
CA LYS A 633 11.49 -17.43 0.46
C LYS A 633 10.27 -18.33 0.63
N LEU A 634 9.51 -18.57 -0.43
CA LEU A 634 8.25 -19.33 -0.42
C LEU A 634 8.42 -20.76 -0.96
N ILE A 635 9.65 -21.26 -1.09
CA ILE A 635 9.96 -22.63 -1.53
C ILE A 635 10.61 -23.39 -0.38
N ASP A 636 10.22 -24.66 -0.18
CA ASP A 636 10.78 -25.55 0.84
C ASP A 636 12.29 -25.72 0.63
N ASP A 637 13.08 -25.27 1.62
CA ASP A 637 14.55 -25.24 1.56
C ASP A 637 15.16 -26.61 1.27
N ARG A 638 14.47 -27.72 1.62
CA ARG A 638 14.96 -29.09 1.37
C ARG A 638 15.07 -29.44 -0.11
N VAL A 639 14.30 -28.75 -0.97
CA VAL A 639 14.23 -28.99 -2.42
C VAL A 639 14.49 -27.75 -3.27
N LYS A 640 14.61 -26.57 -2.65
CA LYS A 640 14.82 -25.27 -3.31
C LYS A 640 15.98 -25.29 -4.31
N ASP A 641 17.18 -25.68 -3.88
CA ASP A 641 18.36 -25.73 -4.75
C ASP A 641 18.20 -26.73 -5.90
N LYS A 642 17.40 -27.77 -5.68
CA LYS A 642 17.09 -28.75 -6.73
C LYS A 642 16.12 -28.14 -7.74
N ILE A 643 15.04 -27.51 -7.28
CA ILE A 643 14.07 -26.83 -8.13
C ILE A 643 14.78 -25.77 -8.99
N ILE A 644 15.64 -24.93 -8.41
CA ILE A 644 16.39 -23.91 -9.16
C ILE A 644 17.25 -24.56 -10.24
N ARG A 645 18.06 -25.58 -9.89
CA ARG A 645 18.91 -26.28 -10.87
C ARG A 645 18.11 -26.93 -12.00
N GLU A 646 17.00 -27.58 -11.67
CA GLU A 646 16.14 -28.23 -12.64
C GLU A 646 15.45 -27.22 -13.57
N LEU A 647 15.06 -26.05 -13.04
CA LEU A 647 14.51 -24.95 -13.83
C LEU A 647 15.57 -24.34 -14.76
N GLU A 648 16.78 -24.10 -14.26
CA GLU A 648 17.93 -23.64 -15.07
C GLU A 648 18.21 -24.64 -16.21
N GLN A 649 18.20 -25.95 -15.93
CA GLN A 649 18.38 -27.00 -16.95
C GLN A 649 17.20 -27.09 -17.94
N SER A 650 15.97 -26.88 -17.48
CA SER A 650 14.80 -26.85 -18.37
C SER A 650 14.88 -25.67 -19.36
N SER A 651 15.44 -24.53 -18.93
CA SER A 651 15.65 -23.35 -19.80
C SER A 651 16.68 -23.61 -20.90
N LEU A 652 17.70 -24.45 -20.65
CA LEU A 652 18.67 -24.89 -21.64
C LEU A 652 18.02 -25.77 -22.71
N ARG A 653 17.11 -26.68 -22.31
CA ARG A 653 16.35 -27.53 -23.24
C ARG A 653 15.32 -26.74 -24.07
N ILE A 654 14.66 -25.73 -23.47
CA ILE A 654 13.73 -24.83 -24.16
C ILE A 654 14.47 -23.95 -25.18
N ASN A 655 15.67 -23.46 -24.85
CA ASN A 655 16.50 -22.70 -25.79
C ASN A 655 17.15 -23.58 -26.86
N GLU A 656 17.47 -24.85 -26.58
CA GLU A 656 17.90 -25.81 -27.61
C GLU A 656 16.75 -26.22 -28.55
N GLN A 657 15.51 -26.32 -28.05
CA GLN A 657 14.31 -26.50 -28.86
C GLN A 657 14.00 -25.26 -29.72
N ASN A 658 14.23 -24.05 -29.20
CA ASN A 658 14.09 -22.80 -29.96
C ASN A 658 15.27 -22.53 -30.91
N LYS A 659 16.44 -23.17 -30.71
CA LYS A 659 17.62 -23.03 -31.60
C LYS A 659 17.76 -24.11 -32.67
N LYS A 660 16.93 -25.16 -32.70
CA LYS A 660 16.89 -26.10 -33.84
C LYS A 660 15.49 -26.70 -34.07
N VAL A 661 14.65 -25.96 -34.79
CA VAL A 661 14.13 -26.37 -36.11
C VAL A 661 13.92 -25.07 -36.91
N ASN A 662 14.91 -24.71 -37.74
CA ASN A 662 14.67 -23.78 -38.82
C ASN A 662 13.55 -24.36 -39.68
N THR A 663 12.43 -23.66 -39.77
CA THR A 663 11.28 -23.96 -40.65
C THR A 663 11.63 -23.91 -42.13
N ASN A 664 12.91 -23.74 -42.48
CA ASN A 664 13.41 -23.77 -43.85
C ASN A 664 13.89 -25.16 -44.30
N ASP A 665 13.93 -26.17 -43.41
CA ASP A 665 14.36 -27.54 -43.75
C ASP A 665 13.19 -28.56 -43.90
N LEU A 666 11.94 -28.12 -43.83
CA LEU A 666 10.77 -28.95 -44.13
C LEU A 666 9.84 -28.23 -45.11
N GLY A 667 10.27 -28.25 -46.37
CA GLY A 667 9.54 -28.07 -47.62
C GLY A 667 8.16 -27.39 -47.58
N ASN A 668 8.08 -26.24 -48.28
CA ASN A 668 6.87 -25.50 -48.64
C ASN A 668 5.93 -26.23 -49.64
N ASN A 669 5.85 -27.57 -49.64
CA ASN A 669 4.97 -28.31 -50.55
C ASN A 669 4.02 -29.23 -49.76
N LEU A 670 2.76 -28.79 -49.61
CA LEU A 670 1.66 -29.59 -49.04
C LEU A 670 1.28 -30.83 -49.89
N ASN A 671 2.00 -31.08 -51.00
CA ASN A 671 1.81 -32.21 -51.91
C ASN A 671 2.96 -33.25 -51.89
N GLU A 672 4.03 -33.06 -51.11
CA GLU A 672 5.13 -34.03 -51.07
C GLU A 672 4.87 -35.18 -50.09
N GLU A 673 5.02 -36.42 -50.58
CA GLU A 673 4.84 -37.64 -49.80
C GLU A 673 5.88 -37.71 -48.65
N SER A 674 5.44 -37.98 -47.42
CA SER A 674 6.33 -37.88 -46.26
C SER A 674 7.48 -38.90 -46.30
N GLU A 675 8.65 -38.56 -45.77
CA GLU A 675 9.82 -39.45 -45.74
C GLU A 675 9.53 -40.83 -45.09
N LEU A 676 8.65 -40.88 -44.08
CA LEU A 676 8.17 -42.13 -43.51
C LEU A 676 7.29 -42.92 -44.48
N ARG A 677 6.39 -42.22 -45.19
CA ARG A 677 5.49 -42.84 -46.17
C ARG A 677 6.25 -43.36 -47.40
N LYS A 678 7.31 -42.66 -47.85
CA LYS A 678 8.28 -43.17 -48.85
C LYS A 678 8.96 -44.48 -48.42
N LEU A 679 9.11 -44.71 -47.12
CA LEU A 679 9.64 -45.96 -46.57
C LEU A 679 8.57 -47.04 -46.33
N GLY A 680 7.34 -46.79 -46.79
CA GLY A 680 6.20 -47.69 -46.71
C GLY A 680 5.41 -47.57 -45.41
N TYR A 681 5.72 -46.62 -44.53
CA TYR A 681 4.99 -46.47 -43.27
C TYR A 681 3.60 -45.83 -43.50
N SER A 682 2.55 -46.56 -43.13
CA SER A 682 1.15 -46.09 -43.20
C SER A 682 0.35 -46.63 -42.02
N SER A 683 -0.59 -45.84 -41.49
CA SER A 683 -1.51 -46.25 -40.43
C SER A 683 -2.50 -47.34 -40.86
N SER A 684 -2.60 -47.63 -42.16
CA SER A 684 -3.40 -48.74 -42.70
C SER A 684 -2.72 -50.11 -42.58
N LEU A 685 -1.42 -50.17 -42.25
CA LEU A 685 -0.69 -51.42 -42.03
C LEU A 685 -0.90 -51.93 -40.61
N SER A 686 -0.70 -53.24 -40.40
CA SER A 686 -0.77 -53.82 -39.05
C SER A 686 0.34 -53.27 -38.14
N ARG A 687 0.11 -53.28 -36.82
CA ARG A 687 1.10 -52.82 -35.83
C ARG A 687 2.45 -53.52 -35.97
N ALA A 688 2.47 -54.80 -36.32
CA ALA A 688 3.70 -55.58 -36.52
C ALA A 688 4.49 -55.08 -37.74
N GLU A 689 3.81 -54.84 -38.86
CA GLU A 689 4.42 -54.34 -40.09
C GLU A 689 4.92 -52.90 -39.93
N ARG A 690 4.11 -52.02 -39.33
CA ARG A 690 4.52 -50.65 -39.01
C ARG A 690 5.74 -50.62 -38.11
N TRP A 691 5.75 -51.46 -37.07
CA TRP A 691 6.90 -51.55 -36.17
C TRP A 691 8.15 -52.08 -36.86
N ASN A 692 8.01 -53.06 -37.75
CA ASN A 692 9.12 -53.56 -38.55
C ASN A 692 9.71 -52.47 -39.45
N ILE A 693 8.85 -51.67 -40.11
CA ILE A 693 9.28 -50.52 -40.92
C ILE A 693 9.98 -49.48 -40.05
N LEU A 694 9.40 -49.12 -38.90
CA LEU A 694 10.01 -48.13 -37.99
C LEU A 694 11.38 -48.60 -37.49
N ARG A 695 11.47 -49.83 -36.96
CA ARG A 695 12.68 -50.34 -36.34
C ARG A 695 13.79 -50.68 -37.34
N ASN A 696 13.44 -51.31 -38.46
CA ASN A 696 14.43 -51.91 -39.36
C ASN A 696 14.65 -51.10 -40.64
N LYS A 697 13.79 -50.12 -40.96
CA LYS A 697 13.98 -49.25 -42.14
C LYS A 697 14.11 -47.77 -41.76
N ALA A 698 13.15 -47.22 -41.01
CA ALA A 698 13.08 -45.78 -40.75
C ALA A 698 14.12 -45.30 -39.73
N ILE A 699 14.26 -45.98 -38.58
CA ILE A 699 15.25 -45.60 -37.57
C ILE A 699 16.68 -45.69 -38.12
N PRO A 700 17.10 -46.77 -38.82
CA PRO A 700 18.45 -46.84 -39.39
C PRO A 700 18.71 -45.75 -40.43
N LYS A 701 17.72 -45.39 -41.25
CA LYS A 701 17.91 -44.43 -42.35
C LYS A 701 17.77 -42.97 -41.93
N LEU A 702 16.83 -42.65 -41.05
CA LEU A 702 16.48 -41.27 -40.68
C LEU A 702 16.94 -40.90 -39.27
N GLY A 703 17.28 -41.89 -38.44
CA GLY A 703 17.59 -41.72 -37.03
C GLY A 703 16.32 -41.67 -36.17
N LYS A 704 16.39 -42.32 -35.00
CA LYS A 704 15.25 -42.46 -34.07
C LYS A 704 14.59 -41.12 -33.73
N PHE A 705 15.39 -40.10 -33.45
CA PHE A 705 14.88 -38.78 -33.11
C PHE A 705 14.02 -38.18 -34.22
N LYS A 706 14.48 -38.20 -35.49
CA LYS A 706 13.70 -37.68 -36.62
C LYS A 706 12.43 -38.49 -36.84
N VAL A 707 12.48 -39.80 -36.66
CA VAL A 707 11.29 -40.68 -36.77
C VAL A 707 10.25 -40.31 -35.69
N GLU A 708 10.66 -40.17 -34.43
CA GLU A 708 9.77 -39.76 -33.34
C GLU A 708 9.20 -38.36 -33.56
N SER A 709 10.03 -37.40 -33.99
CA SER A 709 9.58 -36.04 -34.31
C SER A 709 8.53 -36.05 -35.44
N HIS A 710 8.73 -36.89 -36.46
CA HIS A 710 7.80 -36.98 -37.58
C HIS A 710 6.47 -37.61 -37.17
N ILE A 711 6.47 -38.65 -36.33
CA ILE A 711 5.24 -39.24 -35.79
C ILE A 711 4.51 -38.26 -34.87
N ARG A 712 5.23 -37.52 -34.01
CA ARG A 712 4.64 -36.45 -33.18
C ARG A 712 4.00 -35.36 -34.04
N TRP A 713 4.63 -35.01 -35.15
CA TRP A 713 4.08 -34.04 -36.10
C TRP A 713 2.79 -34.57 -36.76
N LEU A 714 2.77 -35.83 -37.20
CA LEU A 714 1.57 -36.46 -37.77
C LEU A 714 0.39 -36.48 -36.78
N ILE A 715 0.66 -36.79 -35.51
CA ILE A 715 -0.33 -36.72 -34.41
C ILE A 715 -0.82 -35.28 -34.27
N LYS A 716 0.08 -34.31 -34.09
CA LYS A 716 -0.27 -32.90 -33.87
C LYS A 716 -1.14 -32.33 -34.99
N MET A 717 -0.84 -32.66 -36.24
CA MET A 717 -1.59 -32.15 -37.40
C MET A 717 -3.00 -32.76 -37.53
N ASN A 718 -3.25 -33.94 -36.94
CA ASN A 718 -4.48 -34.70 -37.17
C ASN A 718 -5.29 -34.98 -35.89
N ILE A 719 -4.79 -34.61 -34.71
CA ILE A 719 -5.44 -34.91 -33.41
C ILE A 719 -6.87 -34.33 -33.30
N ASN A 720 -7.13 -33.20 -33.98
CA ASN A 720 -8.45 -32.55 -33.99
C ASN A 720 -9.34 -32.99 -35.17
N ARG A 721 -8.90 -33.94 -36.00
CA ARG A 721 -9.66 -34.42 -37.16
C ARG A 721 -10.36 -35.73 -36.83
N ALA A 722 -11.68 -35.67 -36.59
CA ALA A 722 -12.48 -36.83 -36.15
C ALA A 722 -12.33 -38.07 -37.07
N ASN A 723 -12.25 -37.86 -38.38
CA ASN A 723 -12.06 -38.92 -39.38
C ASN A 723 -10.65 -39.54 -39.40
N ARG A 724 -9.68 -39.00 -38.65
CA ARG A 724 -8.32 -39.52 -38.51
C ARG A 724 -8.00 -40.03 -37.11
N SER A 725 -8.98 -40.05 -36.21
CA SER A 725 -8.84 -40.50 -34.82
C SER A 725 -8.22 -41.91 -34.67
N ASN A 726 -8.56 -42.85 -35.56
CA ASN A 726 -7.93 -44.17 -35.58
C ASN A 726 -6.46 -44.13 -35.95
N ALA A 727 -6.08 -43.34 -36.96
CA ALA A 727 -4.69 -43.19 -37.36
C ALA A 727 -3.85 -42.52 -36.26
N VAL A 728 -4.42 -41.52 -35.58
CA VAL A 728 -3.77 -40.84 -34.45
C VAL A 728 -3.49 -41.80 -33.30
N ARG A 729 -4.46 -42.64 -32.91
CA ARG A 729 -4.24 -43.69 -31.88
C ARG A 729 -3.14 -44.67 -32.25
N GLU A 730 -3.08 -45.09 -33.51
CA GLU A 730 -2.03 -45.98 -33.99
C GLU A 730 -0.64 -45.33 -33.99
N TRP A 731 -0.56 -44.03 -34.30
CA TRP A 731 0.69 -43.26 -34.20
C TRP A 731 1.14 -43.02 -32.76
N GLU A 732 0.20 -42.74 -31.85
CA GLU A 732 0.48 -42.63 -30.41
C GLU A 732 1.03 -43.93 -29.85
N TYR A 733 0.44 -45.06 -30.22
CA TYR A 733 0.93 -46.39 -29.86
C TYR A 733 2.36 -46.64 -30.36
N ASP A 734 2.62 -46.34 -31.63
CA ASP A 734 3.94 -46.53 -32.23
C ASP A 734 4.99 -45.62 -31.57
N LEU A 735 4.63 -44.37 -31.23
CA LEU A 735 5.49 -43.42 -30.54
C LEU A 735 5.80 -43.86 -29.10
N GLU A 736 4.79 -44.36 -28.37
CA GLU A 736 4.99 -44.90 -27.03
C GLU A 736 5.95 -46.09 -27.07
N LYS A 737 5.82 -46.94 -28.09
CA LYS A 737 6.71 -48.10 -28.29
C LYS A 737 8.14 -47.68 -28.68
N LEU A 738 8.31 -46.65 -29.51
CA LEU A 738 9.63 -46.07 -29.86
C LEU A 738 10.35 -45.53 -28.63
N SER A 739 9.63 -44.87 -27.72
CA SER A 739 10.22 -44.30 -26.51
C SER A 739 10.77 -45.35 -25.54
N LYS A 740 10.33 -46.61 -25.66
CA LYS A 740 10.79 -47.75 -24.84
C LYS A 740 12.02 -48.46 -25.41
N ILE A 741 12.41 -48.20 -26.66
CA ILE A 741 13.71 -48.66 -27.18
C ILE A 741 14.79 -47.77 -26.56
N LYS A 742 15.89 -48.31 -26.04
CA LYS A 742 17.06 -47.51 -25.64
C LYS A 742 17.87 -47.11 -26.86
#